data_AF-A0A0Q5CJU7-F1
#
_entry.id   AF-A0A0Q5CJU7-F1
#
_cell.length_a   1.000
_cell.length_b   1.000
_cell.length_c   1.000
_cell.angle_alpha   90.00
_cell.angle_beta   90.00
_cell.angle_gamma   90.00
#
_symmetry.space_group_name_H-M   'P 1'
#
loop_
_entity.id
_entity.type
_entity.pdbx_description
1 polymer ?
#
loop_
_entity_poly.entity_id
_entity_poly.type
_entity_poly.pdbx_seq_one_letter_code
_entity_poly.pdbx_strand_id
1 'polypeptide(L)'
;MAALALVLIVSGLSVAPSAAEAAPTSATPTPSQGIGTPAPPVAPTISVADSPRARVTVSGTATPSAHLRVLDPVHPASSLCTSTATADGRWSCEVDLVSGAGQTLTVRDLTDTALGDVQSAPFSVLAAPVLSTGSGVDIGARVQGTGYPGARVTVTTDGKAAATATVSDAGQWSTVLSATTTPSGRYSVQATQSSSRVPAVPVSSASAAVTVTIDRDAPAAPTVVHPAQGSTISRQPVVFDGTGESGSTVTTYVDSNPVCTAVVKHGVWSCSSEGLLLPSGDRRVQAAQRDAAGNYGAPSAAVLVTFAPSSPSATPSTPSATPSAQPTTPSDSTEPSAAPPTGTPTSPGTPGGGSPSGGPSSSGGSTGSGGGTGGSGSGGGAGSGSGSLGSGSASTPGVIDSSSWSGPTGFGGTLPTLSQGLGGWSWMWALVIGLVFLLLVVAPLRLAASALGGRLAGRAHRLAGRNRSLSDRDERSVLSPTAGVVLALAVGAVLVALAAGVDDQVRYIRLVVAIAVGIALINGLGVVLPTWLLGRRLGLRLSLSVSPRLLVGAVAACVATRVLGIDPPLAIGVLLAAGLADAGGRALEANTLDARGRDTGRVNVRRDDVRTGGVLATAQLGSLAGLSFLAWIAHGLMPASSTAFAAEITREALATMCLAGLGSLIVLLVPLGALPGRALYAWSRPTLVGFAVIGVAMASVVYLGGPDETFPMLPLVIASAAFATLAVGAWAWVRFVEPGDDV
;
A
#
# COMPACT_ATOMS: atom_id res chain seq x y z
N MET A 1 -39.72 105.62 -18.49
CA MET A 1 -39.66 106.88 -17.72
C MET A 1 -39.62 106.52 -16.24
N ALA A 2 -38.60 107.04 -15.52
CA ALA A 2 -38.49 107.33 -14.07
C ALA A 2 -38.91 106.24 -13.05
N ALA A 3 -37.97 105.65 -12.27
CA ALA A 3 -37.34 106.13 -11.01
C ALA A 3 -38.13 105.66 -9.75
N LEU A 4 -37.60 105.25 -8.59
CA LEU A 4 -36.26 105.23 -7.96
C LEU A 4 -36.30 104.38 -6.65
N ALA A 5 -35.11 103.93 -6.19
CA ALA A 5 -34.66 103.74 -4.78
C ALA A 5 -35.16 102.49 -3.98
N LEU A 6 -34.39 101.77 -3.11
CA LEU A 6 -33.01 101.89 -2.56
C LEU A 6 -32.67 100.64 -1.66
N VAL A 7 -31.36 100.28 -1.56
CA VAL A 7 -30.62 99.57 -0.44
C VAL A 7 -30.82 98.03 -0.23
N LEU A 8 -29.86 97.10 0.07
CA LEU A 8 -28.44 97.05 0.55
C LEU A 8 -27.73 95.76 0.02
N ILE A 9 -26.58 95.91 -0.65
CA ILE A 9 -25.23 95.30 -0.49
C ILE A 9 -25.08 93.81 -0.10
N VAL A 10 -24.17 92.97 -0.64
CA VAL A 10 -23.40 92.79 -1.90
C VAL A 10 -22.50 91.56 -1.67
N SER A 11 -22.46 90.66 -2.66
CA SER A 11 -21.38 89.71 -2.92
C SER A 11 -20.58 90.23 -4.12
N GLY A 12 -19.27 89.97 -4.20
CA GLY A 12 -18.52 90.33 -5.41
C GLY A 12 -17.04 89.95 -5.43
N LEU A 13 -16.75 88.86 -6.15
CA LEU A 13 -15.57 88.63 -7.00
C LEU A 13 -15.28 89.89 -7.88
N SER A 14 -14.12 90.22 -8.47
CA SER A 14 -12.98 89.48 -9.04
C SER A 14 -11.99 90.48 -9.70
N VAL A 15 -10.85 89.96 -10.18
CA VAL A 15 -10.02 90.39 -11.36
C VAL A 15 -8.60 90.96 -11.06
N ALA A 16 -7.64 90.39 -11.81
CA ALA A 16 -6.16 90.50 -11.92
C ALA A 16 -5.66 91.88 -12.49
N PRO A 17 -4.37 92.16 -12.89
CA PRO A 17 -3.21 91.28 -13.22
C PRO A 17 -1.75 91.77 -12.88
N SER A 18 -0.74 90.90 -13.17
CA SER A 18 0.64 91.09 -13.72
C SER A 18 1.45 92.38 -13.44
N ALA A 19 2.76 92.47 -13.19
CA ALA A 19 3.93 91.59 -13.01
C ALA A 19 5.11 92.48 -12.52
N ALA A 20 6.06 91.96 -11.74
CA ALA A 20 7.45 92.42 -11.76
C ALA A 20 8.38 91.42 -11.04
N GLU A 21 9.52 91.22 -11.68
CA GLU A 21 10.57 90.23 -11.53
C GLU A 21 11.48 90.44 -10.31
N ALA A 22 11.80 89.36 -9.59
CA ALA A 22 13.08 89.15 -8.89
C ALA A 22 13.21 87.67 -8.46
N ALA A 23 14.31 87.03 -8.85
CA ALA A 23 14.77 85.73 -8.33
C ALA A 23 16.25 85.89 -7.94
N PRO A 24 16.89 84.95 -7.22
CA PRO A 24 16.39 83.98 -6.22
C PRO A 24 17.22 84.04 -4.92
N THR A 25 16.78 83.37 -3.84
CA THR A 25 17.63 82.44 -3.05
C THR A 25 16.87 81.84 -1.86
N SER A 26 16.89 80.51 -1.84
CA SER A 26 16.85 79.64 -0.66
C SER A 26 15.62 79.69 0.26
N ALA A 27 14.61 78.90 -0.08
CA ALA A 27 13.85 78.17 0.94
C ALA A 27 13.44 76.80 0.37
N THR A 28 13.96 75.74 0.99
CA THR A 28 13.53 74.36 0.84
C THR A 28 12.00 74.24 0.93
N PRO A 29 11.29 73.63 -0.04
CA PRO A 29 9.90 73.27 0.18
C PRO A 29 9.85 72.00 1.04
N THR A 30 9.42 72.15 2.28
CA THR A 30 8.94 71.02 3.08
C THR A 30 7.58 70.59 2.52
N PRO A 31 7.38 69.36 2.03
CA PRO A 31 6.04 68.87 1.75
C PRO A 31 5.37 68.59 3.09
N SER A 32 4.33 69.37 3.43
CA SER A 32 3.42 69.02 4.52
C SER A 32 2.57 67.83 4.07
N GLN A 33 3.08 66.62 4.28
CA GLN A 33 2.27 65.41 4.34
C GLN A 33 1.41 65.52 5.60
N GLY A 34 0.16 65.91 5.45
CA GLY A 34 -0.84 65.70 6.48
C GLY A 34 -1.01 64.19 6.65
N ILE A 35 -0.33 63.61 7.64
CA ILE A 35 -0.60 62.25 8.09
C ILE A 35 -1.99 62.33 8.75
N GLY A 36 -3.04 62.09 7.96
CA GLY A 36 -4.35 61.80 8.51
C GLY A 36 -4.18 60.65 9.49
N THR A 37 -4.65 60.83 10.72
CA THR A 37 -4.66 59.75 11.71
C THR A 37 -5.29 58.52 11.06
N PRO A 38 -4.60 57.37 11.01
CA PRO A 38 -5.17 56.16 10.41
C PRO A 38 -6.50 55.87 11.10
N ALA A 39 -7.54 55.62 10.30
CA ALA A 39 -8.84 55.22 10.83
C ALA A 39 -8.66 54.00 11.76
N PRO A 40 -9.40 53.92 12.87
CA PRO A 40 -9.26 52.82 13.81
C PRO A 40 -9.48 51.48 13.08
N PRO A 41 -8.70 50.43 13.43
CA PRO A 41 -8.80 49.12 12.79
C PRO A 41 -10.22 48.54 12.99
N VAL A 42 -10.79 48.03 11.90
CA VAL A 42 -12.11 47.42 11.86
C VAL A 42 -11.95 45.90 11.91
N ALA A 43 -12.62 45.26 12.88
CA ALA A 43 -12.63 43.80 13.01
C ALA A 43 -13.14 43.14 11.71
N PRO A 44 -12.53 42.03 11.27
CA PRO A 44 -12.96 41.35 10.06
C PRO A 44 -14.36 40.74 10.25
N THR A 45 -15.16 40.75 9.19
CA THR A 45 -16.40 39.97 9.10
C THR A 45 -16.21 38.82 8.13
N ILE A 46 -16.97 37.75 8.30
CA ILE A 46 -16.97 36.58 7.41
C ILE A 46 -18.40 36.14 7.14
N SER A 47 -18.71 35.90 5.87
CA SER A 47 -19.99 35.43 5.36
C SER A 47 -19.78 34.31 4.36
N VAL A 48 -20.57 33.25 4.52
CA VAL A 48 -20.58 32.04 3.70
C VAL A 48 -22.04 31.64 3.51
N ALA A 49 -22.43 31.32 2.27
CA ALA A 49 -23.77 30.85 1.98
C ALA A 49 -23.85 29.32 1.94
N ASP A 50 -25.05 28.78 2.15
CA ASP A 50 -25.33 27.37 1.88
C ASP A 50 -25.00 27.04 0.42
N SER A 51 -24.35 25.89 0.17
CA SER A 51 -23.82 25.57 -1.16
C SER A 51 -24.10 24.12 -1.60
N PRO A 52 -24.58 23.91 -2.84
CA PRO A 52 -24.69 22.59 -3.45
C PRO A 52 -23.36 22.13 -4.10
N ARG A 53 -22.25 22.84 -3.86
CA ARG A 53 -20.92 22.58 -4.45
C ARG A 53 -19.87 22.57 -3.34
N ALA A 54 -18.85 21.73 -3.48
CA ALA A 54 -17.71 21.70 -2.55
C ALA A 54 -16.94 23.02 -2.55
N ARG A 55 -16.77 23.62 -3.73
CA ARG A 55 -16.15 24.93 -3.90
C ARG A 55 -17.12 26.04 -3.53
N VAL A 56 -16.78 26.81 -2.50
CA VAL A 56 -17.61 27.89 -1.94
C VAL A 56 -16.83 29.19 -1.94
N THR A 57 -17.51 30.30 -2.23
CA THR A 57 -16.93 31.64 -2.07
C THR A 57 -17.18 32.13 -0.65
N VAL A 58 -16.10 32.47 0.05
CA VAL A 58 -16.13 33.14 1.35
C VAL A 58 -15.88 34.61 1.11
N SER A 59 -16.63 35.48 1.79
CA SER A 59 -16.47 36.93 1.64
C SER A 59 -16.71 37.67 2.94
N GLY A 60 -16.28 38.93 3.01
CA GLY A 60 -16.55 39.78 4.15
C GLY A 60 -15.93 41.16 4.02
N THR A 61 -15.81 41.84 5.15
CA THR A 61 -15.19 43.16 5.27
C THR A 61 -14.05 43.13 6.28
N ALA A 62 -13.05 44.00 6.13
CA ALA A 62 -11.99 44.23 7.11
C ALA A 62 -11.38 45.62 6.90
N THR A 63 -10.38 45.98 7.71
CA THR A 63 -9.56 47.17 7.48
C THR A 63 -8.97 47.14 6.06
N PRO A 64 -9.02 48.24 5.28
CA PRO A 64 -8.45 48.27 3.94
C PRO A 64 -6.98 47.84 3.92
N SER A 65 -6.59 47.01 2.95
CA SER A 65 -5.27 46.39 2.85
C SER A 65 -4.91 45.38 3.94
N ALA A 66 -5.83 45.01 4.84
CA ALA A 66 -5.59 43.95 5.82
C ALA A 66 -5.38 42.60 5.13
N HIS A 67 -4.41 41.83 5.62
CA HIS A 67 -4.15 40.47 5.18
C HIS A 67 -4.95 39.50 6.05
N LEU A 68 -5.87 38.79 5.42
CA LEU A 68 -6.81 37.90 6.10
C LEU A 68 -6.51 36.46 5.74
N ARG A 69 -6.80 35.59 6.71
CA ARG A 69 -6.64 34.15 6.57
C ARG A 69 -7.88 33.45 7.07
N VAL A 70 -8.48 32.63 6.21
CA VAL A 70 -9.56 31.72 6.61
C VAL A 70 -8.92 30.42 7.09
N LEU A 71 -9.20 30.07 8.35
CA LEU A 71 -8.62 28.90 9.01
C LEU A 71 -9.33 27.62 8.57
N ASP A 72 -8.57 26.54 8.46
CA ASP A 72 -9.13 25.21 8.30
C ASP A 72 -9.78 24.76 9.63
N PRO A 73 -11.08 24.37 9.62
CA PRO A 73 -11.77 23.95 10.83
C PRO A 73 -11.20 22.66 11.43
N VAL A 74 -10.53 21.82 10.64
CA VAL A 74 -9.86 20.60 11.10
C VAL A 74 -8.46 20.91 11.62
N HIS A 75 -7.74 21.81 10.95
CA HIS A 75 -6.40 22.22 11.33
C HIS A 75 -6.31 23.75 11.45
N PRO A 76 -6.65 24.34 12.60
CA PRO A 76 -6.67 25.81 12.76
C PRO A 76 -5.32 26.49 12.50
N ALA A 77 -4.23 25.72 12.53
CA ALA A 77 -2.88 26.15 12.18
C ALA A 77 -2.60 26.19 10.67
N SER A 78 -3.49 25.67 9.81
CA SER A 78 -3.46 25.72 8.34
C SER A 78 -4.49 26.74 7.80
N SER A 79 -4.39 27.14 6.53
CA SER A 79 -5.29 28.12 5.89
C SER A 79 -6.02 27.45 4.75
N LEU A 80 -7.34 27.58 4.72
CA LEU A 80 -8.12 27.24 3.53
C LEU A 80 -7.85 28.22 2.39
N CYS A 81 -7.74 29.50 2.73
CA CYS A 81 -7.37 30.55 1.80
C CYS A 81 -6.73 31.73 2.53
N THR A 82 -6.04 32.58 1.79
CA THR A 82 -5.65 33.92 2.21
C THR A 82 -6.20 34.94 1.22
N SER A 83 -6.53 36.14 1.70
CA SER A 83 -7.02 37.24 0.89
C SER A 83 -6.52 38.56 1.46
N THR A 84 -6.44 39.59 0.62
CA THR A 84 -6.18 40.96 1.07
C THR A 84 -7.44 41.79 0.89
N ALA A 85 -7.80 42.58 1.89
CA ALA A 85 -8.93 43.49 1.79
C ALA A 85 -8.64 44.60 0.77
N THR A 86 -9.59 44.86 -0.13
CA THR A 86 -9.53 45.92 -1.13
C THR A 86 -9.57 47.30 -0.47
N ALA A 87 -9.37 48.36 -1.27
CA ALA A 87 -9.38 49.73 -0.76
C ALA A 87 -10.72 50.15 -0.14
N ASP A 88 -11.83 49.54 -0.56
CA ASP A 88 -13.17 49.68 0.03
C ASP A 88 -13.44 48.71 1.20
N GLY A 89 -12.40 47.99 1.67
CA GLY A 89 -12.46 47.12 2.84
C GLY A 89 -13.16 45.78 2.61
N ARG A 90 -13.38 45.35 1.35
CA ARG A 90 -14.00 44.05 1.02
C ARG A 90 -12.95 42.99 0.76
N TRP A 91 -13.28 41.73 1.01
CA TRP A 91 -12.41 40.62 0.67
C TRP A 91 -13.23 39.40 0.24
N SER A 92 -12.62 38.53 -0.56
CA SER A 92 -13.24 37.28 -0.99
C SER A 92 -12.19 36.25 -1.37
N CYS A 93 -12.45 34.98 -1.12
CA CYS A 93 -11.64 33.86 -1.60
C CYS A 93 -12.51 32.63 -1.90
N GLU A 94 -11.99 31.69 -2.69
CA GLU A 94 -12.60 30.37 -2.86
C GLU A 94 -11.99 29.38 -1.87
N VAL A 95 -12.85 28.53 -1.29
CA VAL A 95 -12.47 27.43 -0.42
C VAL A 95 -13.15 26.15 -0.87
N ASP A 96 -12.43 25.03 -0.83
CA ASP A 96 -13.00 23.71 -1.07
C ASP A 96 -13.39 23.08 0.28
N LEU A 97 -14.68 22.82 0.47
CA LEU A 97 -15.26 22.32 1.72
C LEU A 97 -15.87 20.94 1.54
N VAL A 98 -15.88 20.18 2.64
CA VAL A 98 -16.56 18.88 2.71
C VAL A 98 -18.06 19.05 2.94
N SER A 99 -18.82 18.02 2.59
CA SER A 99 -20.27 18.04 2.80
C SER A 99 -20.61 17.91 4.28
N GLY A 100 -21.54 18.72 4.76
CA GLY A 100 -21.96 18.77 6.17
C GLY A 100 -22.93 19.93 6.42
N ALA A 101 -23.68 19.82 7.51
CA ALA A 101 -24.64 20.84 7.94
C ALA A 101 -24.11 21.61 9.16
N GLY A 102 -24.48 22.88 9.27
CA GLY A 102 -24.15 23.72 10.43
C GLY A 102 -22.65 23.97 10.62
N GLN A 103 -21.88 23.95 9.53
CA GLN A 103 -20.46 24.25 9.50
C GLN A 103 -20.21 25.73 9.81
N THR A 104 -19.07 26.03 10.42
CA THR A 104 -18.61 27.40 10.66
C THR A 104 -17.17 27.55 10.17
N LEU A 105 -16.83 28.73 9.65
CA LEU A 105 -15.45 29.08 9.30
C LEU A 105 -14.97 30.23 10.18
N THR A 106 -13.67 30.23 10.44
CA THR A 106 -13.01 31.28 11.24
C THR A 106 -12.10 32.09 10.34
N VAL A 107 -12.20 33.43 10.40
CA VAL A 107 -11.25 34.35 9.78
C VAL A 107 -10.36 34.99 10.84
N ARG A 108 -9.08 35.13 10.51
CA ARG A 108 -8.07 35.83 11.31
C ARG A 108 -7.45 36.95 10.52
N ASP A 109 -7.30 38.11 11.17
CA ASP A 109 -6.51 39.22 10.66
C ASP A 109 -5.02 39.02 11.00
N LEU A 110 -4.16 39.04 9.99
CA LEU A 110 -2.70 38.91 10.13
C LEU A 110 -1.99 40.26 10.21
N THR A 111 -2.68 41.34 9.82
CA THR A 111 -2.17 42.71 9.89
C THR A 111 -2.36 43.27 11.29
N ASP A 112 -3.51 43.02 11.93
CA ASP A 112 -3.79 43.40 13.32
C ASP A 112 -4.27 42.21 14.15
N THR A 113 -3.34 41.56 14.82
CA THR A 113 -3.60 40.37 15.63
C THR A 113 -4.37 40.66 16.93
N ALA A 114 -4.56 41.93 17.30
CA ALA A 114 -5.30 42.30 18.51
C ALA A 114 -6.84 42.17 18.32
N LEU A 115 -7.32 42.12 17.08
CA LEU A 115 -8.75 42.06 16.73
C LEU A 115 -9.41 40.70 17.02
N GLY A 116 -8.62 39.67 17.34
CA GLY A 116 -9.13 38.32 17.61
C GLY A 116 -9.70 37.62 16.39
N ASP A 117 -10.08 36.35 16.57
CA ASP A 117 -10.67 35.52 15.52
C ASP A 117 -12.18 35.73 15.43
N VAL A 118 -12.72 35.75 14.21
CA VAL A 118 -14.16 35.93 13.96
C VAL A 118 -14.73 34.72 13.25
N GLN A 119 -15.85 34.19 13.74
CA GLN A 119 -16.56 33.05 13.16
C GLN A 119 -17.72 33.49 12.27
N SER A 120 -17.99 32.71 11.23
CA SER A 120 -19.17 32.87 10.38
C SER A 120 -20.45 32.41 11.08
N ALA A 121 -21.59 32.85 10.57
CA ALA A 121 -22.86 32.16 10.82
C ALA A 121 -22.78 30.69 10.35
N PRO A 122 -23.57 29.77 10.95
CA PRO A 122 -23.60 28.38 10.51
C PRO A 122 -24.17 28.27 9.10
N PHE A 123 -23.52 27.46 8.27
CA PHE A 123 -23.92 27.20 6.88
C PHE A 123 -23.78 25.70 6.56
N SER A 124 -24.28 25.28 5.41
CA SER A 124 -24.33 23.89 4.99
C SER A 124 -23.77 23.72 3.58
N VAL A 125 -23.04 22.63 3.37
CA VAL A 125 -22.50 22.25 2.06
C VAL A 125 -22.95 20.84 1.75
N LEU A 126 -23.48 20.63 0.55
CA LEU A 126 -23.73 19.30 0.00
C LEU A 126 -23.12 19.24 -1.40
N ALA A 127 -21.89 18.76 -1.48
CA ALA A 127 -21.17 18.62 -2.74
C ALA A 127 -21.82 17.59 -3.67
N ALA A 128 -21.51 17.63 -4.96
CA ALA A 128 -21.93 16.59 -5.90
C ALA A 128 -21.36 15.22 -5.50
N PRO A 129 -22.11 14.12 -5.67
CA PRO A 129 -21.55 12.78 -5.53
C PRO A 129 -20.52 12.53 -6.65
N VAL A 130 -19.56 11.64 -6.39
CA VAL A 130 -18.64 11.17 -7.42
C VAL A 130 -19.29 10.01 -8.15
N LEU A 131 -19.24 10.04 -9.48
CA LEU A 131 -19.67 8.94 -10.35
C LEU A 131 -18.42 8.26 -10.90
N SER A 132 -18.34 6.94 -10.75
CA SER A 132 -17.28 6.10 -11.30
C SER A 132 -17.89 4.94 -12.08
N THR A 133 -17.36 4.70 -13.27
CA THR A 133 -17.79 3.61 -14.16
C THR A 133 -16.57 2.77 -14.52
N GLY A 134 -16.79 1.49 -14.83
CA GLY A 134 -15.73 0.66 -15.41
C GLY A 134 -15.26 1.24 -16.75
N SER A 135 -14.07 0.86 -17.19
CA SER A 135 -13.65 1.09 -18.57
C SER A 135 -14.23 0.00 -19.47
N GLY A 136 -14.88 0.39 -20.57
CA GLY A 136 -15.36 -0.54 -21.59
C GLY A 136 -16.87 -0.63 -21.72
N VAL A 137 -17.35 -1.82 -22.07
CA VAL A 137 -18.77 -2.13 -22.30
C VAL A 137 -19.31 -2.85 -21.06
N ASP A 138 -20.32 -2.26 -20.41
CA ASP A 138 -20.80 -2.74 -19.11
C ASP A 138 -21.96 -3.74 -19.23
N ILE A 139 -21.79 -4.91 -18.62
CA ILE A 139 -22.83 -5.94 -18.48
C ILE A 139 -23.80 -5.51 -17.38
N GLY A 140 -25.09 -5.49 -17.67
CA GLY A 140 -26.13 -5.18 -16.68
C GLY A 140 -26.19 -3.71 -16.27
N ALA A 141 -25.39 -2.81 -16.88
CA ALA A 141 -25.46 -1.36 -16.66
C ALA A 141 -25.34 -0.92 -15.20
N ARG A 142 -24.39 -1.50 -14.47
CA ARG A 142 -24.10 -1.11 -13.09
C ARG A 142 -23.29 0.17 -13.08
N VAL A 143 -23.75 1.16 -12.32
CA VAL A 143 -23.01 2.40 -12.02
C VAL A 143 -22.76 2.51 -10.52
N GLN A 144 -21.69 3.19 -10.15
CA GLN A 144 -21.26 3.29 -8.75
C GLN A 144 -20.50 4.58 -8.48
N GLY A 145 -20.18 4.83 -7.23
CA GLY A 145 -19.35 5.96 -6.85
C GLY A 145 -19.42 6.26 -5.37
N THR A 146 -19.03 7.50 -5.01
CA THR A 146 -19.04 7.97 -3.62
C THR A 146 -20.00 9.13 -3.42
N GLY A 147 -20.44 9.32 -2.18
CA GLY A 147 -21.36 10.39 -1.81
C GLY A 147 -21.36 10.64 -0.30
N TYR A 148 -22.26 11.52 0.15
CA TYR A 148 -22.43 11.82 1.56
C TYR A 148 -23.15 10.65 2.27
N PRO A 149 -22.61 10.10 3.38
CA PRO A 149 -23.19 8.94 4.07
C PRO A 149 -24.69 9.09 4.39
N GLY A 150 -25.48 8.08 4.02
CA GLY A 150 -26.93 8.07 4.18
C GLY A 150 -27.70 8.96 3.20
N ALA A 151 -27.05 9.66 2.27
CA ALA A 151 -27.72 10.41 1.22
C ALA A 151 -28.41 9.49 0.21
N ARG A 152 -29.45 10.01 -0.44
CA ARG A 152 -30.06 9.42 -1.63
C ARG A 152 -29.41 10.00 -2.86
N VAL A 153 -28.78 9.15 -3.67
CA VAL A 153 -28.25 9.49 -4.99
C VAL A 153 -29.33 9.26 -6.05
N THR A 154 -29.51 10.24 -6.93
CA THR A 154 -30.34 10.13 -8.13
C THR A 154 -29.43 10.13 -9.35
N VAL A 155 -29.46 9.05 -10.10
CA VAL A 155 -28.71 8.90 -11.35
C VAL A 155 -29.59 9.29 -12.51
N THR A 156 -29.05 10.13 -13.39
CA THR A 156 -29.69 10.56 -14.62
C THR A 156 -28.89 10.09 -15.83
N THR A 157 -29.60 9.74 -16.88
CA THR A 157 -29.07 9.27 -18.15
C THR A 157 -29.66 10.14 -19.26
N ASP A 158 -28.81 10.85 -20.01
CA ASP A 158 -29.21 11.84 -21.03
C ASP A 158 -30.26 12.83 -20.51
N GLY A 159 -30.11 13.29 -19.26
CA GLY A 159 -30.98 14.24 -18.60
C GLY A 159 -32.29 13.67 -18.04
N LYS A 160 -32.53 12.35 -18.15
CA LYS A 160 -33.72 11.67 -17.58
C LYS A 160 -33.35 10.86 -16.35
N ALA A 161 -34.17 10.91 -15.31
CA ALA A 161 -33.97 10.07 -14.11
C ALA A 161 -34.02 8.59 -14.49
N ALA A 162 -32.95 7.87 -14.17
CA ALA A 162 -32.75 6.48 -14.60
C ALA A 162 -32.77 5.51 -13.42
N ALA A 163 -32.16 5.88 -12.29
CA ALA A 163 -32.09 5.04 -11.11
C ALA A 163 -31.86 5.86 -9.83
N THR A 164 -32.06 5.24 -8.68
CA THR A 164 -31.67 5.80 -7.38
C THR A 164 -30.87 4.80 -6.56
N ALA A 165 -30.05 5.30 -5.65
CA ALA A 165 -29.29 4.53 -4.66
C ALA A 165 -29.22 5.27 -3.33
N THR A 166 -28.93 4.53 -2.27
CA THR A 166 -28.55 5.11 -0.98
C THR A 166 -27.04 4.95 -0.79
N VAL A 167 -26.40 6.00 -0.26
CA VAL A 167 -24.98 5.96 0.10
C VAL A 167 -24.82 5.23 1.44
N SER A 168 -23.91 4.27 1.48
CA SER A 168 -23.56 3.53 2.70
C SER A 168 -22.88 4.43 3.73
N ASP A 169 -22.75 3.96 4.97
CA ASP A 169 -22.02 4.68 6.01
C ASP A 169 -20.53 4.86 5.68
N ALA A 170 -19.97 4.00 4.82
CA ALA A 170 -18.62 4.11 4.29
C ALA A 170 -18.51 5.06 3.08
N GLY A 171 -19.57 5.79 2.73
CA GLY A 171 -19.58 6.78 1.65
C GLY A 171 -19.69 6.19 0.23
N GLN A 172 -20.03 4.91 0.09
CA GLN A 172 -20.09 4.21 -1.20
C GLN A 172 -21.54 3.99 -1.65
N TRP A 173 -21.82 4.07 -2.95
CA TRP A 173 -23.12 3.76 -3.53
C TRP A 173 -22.99 3.00 -4.84
N SER A 174 -24.01 2.22 -5.19
CA SER A 174 -24.12 1.56 -6.49
C SER A 174 -25.57 1.32 -6.86
N THR A 175 -25.87 1.36 -8.15
CA THR A 175 -27.19 1.02 -8.70
C THR A 175 -27.07 0.40 -10.08
N VAL A 176 -28.15 -0.21 -10.54
CA VAL A 176 -28.25 -0.90 -11.82
C VAL A 176 -29.25 -0.13 -12.68
N LEU A 177 -28.84 0.29 -13.88
CA LEU A 177 -29.73 1.00 -14.80
C LEU A 177 -30.68 0.00 -15.47
N SER A 178 -31.98 0.27 -15.36
CA SER A 178 -33.01 -0.64 -15.86
C SER A 178 -32.94 -0.78 -17.39
N ALA A 179 -33.04 -2.01 -17.89
CA ALA A 179 -33.08 -2.28 -19.32
C ALA A 179 -34.29 -1.62 -20.03
N THR A 180 -35.38 -1.36 -19.30
CA THR A 180 -36.57 -0.69 -19.85
C THR A 180 -36.36 0.78 -20.16
N THR A 181 -35.53 1.47 -19.38
CA THR A 181 -35.27 2.92 -19.53
C THR A 181 -33.96 3.21 -20.22
N THR A 182 -33.03 2.27 -20.19
CA THR A 182 -31.69 2.39 -20.77
C THR A 182 -31.39 1.09 -21.52
N PRO A 183 -31.85 0.86 -22.76
CA PRO A 183 -31.49 -0.32 -23.57
C PRO A 183 -30.00 -0.35 -23.96
N SER A 184 -29.59 -1.23 -24.88
CA SER A 184 -28.23 -1.23 -25.46
C SER A 184 -27.97 0.11 -26.16
N GLY A 185 -26.82 0.74 -25.89
CA GLY A 185 -26.52 2.07 -26.39
C GLY A 185 -25.42 2.80 -25.62
N ARG A 186 -25.09 4.01 -26.10
CA ARG A 186 -24.14 4.92 -25.44
C ARG A 186 -24.90 6.03 -24.75
N TYR A 187 -24.57 6.29 -23.49
CA TYR A 187 -25.29 7.23 -22.64
C TYR A 187 -24.37 8.18 -21.88
N SER A 188 -24.82 9.43 -21.68
CA SER A 188 -24.20 10.38 -20.76
C SER A 188 -24.86 10.27 -19.38
N VAL A 189 -24.10 9.82 -18.38
CA VAL A 189 -24.58 9.58 -17.02
C VAL A 189 -24.07 10.66 -16.06
N GLN A 190 -24.96 11.17 -15.23
CA GLN A 190 -24.66 12.12 -14.14
C GLN A 190 -25.39 11.70 -12.86
N ALA A 191 -24.91 12.14 -11.70
CA ALA A 191 -25.52 11.88 -10.42
C ALA A 191 -25.70 13.18 -9.60
N THR A 192 -26.82 13.27 -8.88
CA THR A 192 -27.05 14.26 -7.81
C THR A 192 -27.35 13.54 -6.51
N GLN A 193 -27.24 14.22 -5.38
CA GLN A 193 -27.61 13.64 -4.08
C GLN A 193 -28.45 14.59 -3.23
N SER A 194 -29.29 14.02 -2.38
CA SER A 194 -30.06 14.71 -1.34
C SER A 194 -29.91 13.99 0.00
N SER A 195 -29.92 14.73 1.10
CA SER A 195 -29.75 14.16 2.44
C SER A 195 -30.63 14.88 3.46
N SER A 196 -31.36 14.13 4.27
CA SER A 196 -32.12 14.70 5.40
C SER A 196 -31.21 15.26 6.50
N ARG A 197 -29.93 14.89 6.51
CA ARG A 197 -28.91 15.41 7.44
C ARG A 197 -28.38 16.79 7.03
N VAL A 198 -28.64 17.22 5.80
CA VAL A 198 -28.25 18.55 5.28
C VAL A 198 -29.47 19.27 4.68
N PRO A 199 -30.50 19.58 5.50
CA PRO A 199 -31.79 20.05 4.99
C PRO A 199 -31.73 21.44 4.34
N ALA A 200 -30.75 22.27 4.71
CA ALA A 200 -30.55 23.60 4.13
C ALA A 200 -30.10 23.56 2.66
N VAL A 201 -29.56 22.43 2.19
CA VAL A 201 -29.20 22.20 0.78
C VAL A 201 -30.00 21.00 0.27
N PRO A 202 -31.21 21.20 -0.30
CA PRO A 202 -32.12 20.10 -0.64
C PRO A 202 -31.54 19.10 -1.64
N VAL A 203 -30.75 19.59 -2.62
CA VAL A 203 -30.10 18.78 -3.66
C VAL A 203 -28.73 19.36 -3.99
N SER A 204 -27.74 18.50 -4.20
CA SER A 204 -26.41 18.89 -4.66
C SER A 204 -26.40 19.35 -6.13
N SER A 205 -25.28 19.93 -6.55
CA SER A 205 -24.96 20.04 -7.98
C SER A 205 -24.77 18.65 -8.59
N ALA A 206 -24.89 18.58 -9.93
CA ALA A 206 -24.64 17.35 -10.67
C ALA A 206 -23.14 17.03 -10.70
N SER A 207 -22.82 15.73 -10.66
CA SER A 207 -21.48 15.22 -10.92
C SER A 207 -20.99 15.59 -12.31
N ALA A 208 -19.68 15.43 -12.56
CA ALA A 208 -19.18 15.38 -13.91
C ALA A 208 -19.91 14.27 -14.71
N ALA A 209 -20.15 14.52 -16.00
CA ALA A 209 -20.77 13.55 -16.88
C ALA A 209 -19.77 12.45 -17.25
N VAL A 210 -20.22 11.20 -17.17
CA VAL A 210 -19.44 10.03 -17.59
C VAL A 210 -20.16 9.31 -18.72
N THR A 211 -19.43 8.92 -19.76
CA THR A 211 -20.00 8.17 -20.88
C THR A 211 -19.96 6.68 -20.58
N VAL A 212 -21.12 6.03 -20.62
CA VAL A 212 -21.27 4.58 -20.44
C VAL A 212 -21.74 3.95 -21.74
N THR A 213 -21.10 2.84 -22.13
CA THR A 213 -21.58 2.01 -23.25
C THR A 213 -22.19 0.75 -22.66
N ILE A 214 -23.47 0.56 -22.89
CA ILE A 214 -24.21 -0.59 -22.40
C ILE A 214 -24.52 -1.50 -23.57
N ASP A 215 -24.23 -2.77 -23.42
CA ASP A 215 -24.57 -3.81 -24.38
C ASP A 215 -25.30 -4.94 -23.65
N ARG A 216 -26.57 -5.14 -24.02
CA ARG A 216 -27.42 -6.23 -23.53
C ARG A 216 -27.86 -7.15 -24.68
N ASP A 217 -27.29 -6.97 -25.86
CA ASP A 217 -27.70 -7.71 -27.04
C ASP A 217 -26.94 -9.04 -27.02
N ALA A 218 -27.66 -10.14 -26.84
CA ALA A 218 -27.03 -11.45 -26.85
C ALA A 218 -26.46 -11.77 -28.24
N PRO A 219 -25.26 -12.37 -28.31
CA PRO A 219 -24.67 -12.74 -29.58
C PRO A 219 -25.52 -13.82 -30.27
N ALA A 220 -25.48 -13.86 -31.61
CA ALA A 220 -26.20 -14.90 -32.37
C ALA A 220 -25.71 -16.31 -31.98
N ALA A 221 -26.51 -17.36 -32.25
CA ALA A 221 -26.04 -18.72 -32.01
C ALA A 221 -24.82 -19.04 -32.90
N PRO A 222 -23.72 -19.59 -32.35
CA PRO A 222 -22.59 -20.01 -33.18
C PRO A 222 -22.98 -21.25 -33.99
N THR A 223 -22.17 -21.60 -35.00
CA THR A 223 -22.31 -22.86 -35.73
C THR A 223 -21.13 -23.77 -35.41
N VAL A 224 -21.36 -25.08 -35.42
CA VAL A 224 -20.31 -26.10 -35.39
C VAL A 224 -20.22 -26.69 -36.79
N VAL A 225 -19.07 -26.51 -37.44
CA VAL A 225 -18.79 -27.03 -38.79
C VAL A 225 -18.05 -28.36 -38.69
N HIS A 226 -17.05 -28.45 -37.80
CA HIS A 226 -16.39 -29.70 -37.45
C HIS A 226 -16.50 -30.02 -35.96
N PRO A 227 -16.70 -31.30 -35.60
CA PRO A 227 -16.96 -32.42 -36.50
C PRO A 227 -18.32 -32.32 -37.20
N ALA A 228 -18.47 -32.94 -38.37
CA ALA A 228 -19.73 -32.92 -39.13
C ALA A 228 -20.75 -33.93 -38.58
N GLN A 229 -22.04 -33.68 -38.86
CA GLN A 229 -23.15 -34.55 -38.47
C GLN A 229 -22.94 -36.00 -38.94
N GLY A 230 -23.04 -36.95 -38.01
CA GLY A 230 -22.91 -38.39 -38.28
C GLY A 230 -21.47 -38.87 -38.46
N SER A 231 -20.47 -38.05 -38.19
CA SER A 231 -19.06 -38.44 -38.34
C SER A 231 -18.59 -39.39 -37.23
N THR A 232 -17.73 -40.34 -37.62
CA THR A 232 -17.02 -41.24 -36.69
C THR A 232 -15.60 -40.73 -36.48
N ILE A 233 -15.23 -40.44 -35.23
CA ILE A 233 -13.96 -39.82 -34.86
C ILE A 233 -13.06 -40.88 -34.20
N SER A 234 -12.00 -41.27 -34.90
CA SER A 234 -11.09 -42.35 -34.48
C SER A 234 -9.76 -41.88 -33.86
N ARG A 235 -9.50 -40.57 -33.86
CA ARG A 235 -8.29 -39.96 -33.30
C ARG A 235 -8.66 -38.85 -32.33
N GLN A 236 -7.89 -38.74 -31.25
CA GLN A 236 -7.96 -37.66 -30.27
C GLN A 236 -6.54 -37.07 -30.10
N PRO A 237 -6.39 -35.77 -29.78
CA PRO A 237 -7.44 -34.78 -29.51
C PRO A 237 -8.25 -34.39 -30.75
N VAL A 238 -9.47 -33.89 -30.53
CA VAL A 238 -10.42 -33.53 -31.58
C VAL A 238 -10.40 -32.03 -31.76
N VAL A 239 -10.32 -31.58 -33.01
CA VAL A 239 -10.46 -30.17 -33.36
C VAL A 239 -11.93 -29.90 -33.64
N PHE A 240 -12.46 -28.88 -32.98
CA PHE A 240 -13.79 -28.33 -33.18
C PHE A 240 -13.64 -26.96 -33.83
N ASP A 241 -14.36 -26.71 -34.89
CA ASP A 241 -14.38 -25.40 -35.55
C ASP A 241 -15.77 -25.04 -36.07
N GLY A 242 -15.96 -23.75 -36.32
CA GLY A 242 -17.18 -23.25 -36.93
C GLY A 242 -17.21 -21.73 -37.01
N THR A 243 -18.42 -21.17 -37.10
CA THR A 243 -18.62 -19.72 -37.20
C THR A 243 -19.21 -19.14 -35.93
N GLY A 244 -18.96 -17.86 -35.70
CA GLY A 244 -19.46 -17.12 -34.55
C GLY A 244 -19.34 -15.63 -34.74
N GLU A 245 -19.69 -14.86 -33.71
CA GLU A 245 -19.56 -13.41 -33.72
C GLU A 245 -18.13 -13.00 -33.37
N SER A 246 -17.52 -12.13 -34.19
CA SER A 246 -16.10 -11.76 -34.00
C SER A 246 -15.87 -11.06 -32.67
N GLY A 247 -14.82 -11.48 -31.94
CA GLY A 247 -14.52 -10.96 -30.60
C GLY A 247 -15.22 -11.71 -29.46
N SER A 248 -16.25 -12.52 -29.75
CA SER A 248 -16.88 -13.40 -28.78
C SER A 248 -16.01 -14.62 -28.45
N THR A 249 -16.22 -15.18 -27.27
CA THR A 249 -15.62 -16.46 -26.84
C THR A 249 -16.64 -17.57 -26.99
N VAL A 250 -16.31 -18.57 -27.80
CA VAL A 250 -17.09 -19.80 -27.97
C VAL A 250 -16.59 -20.85 -26.97
N THR A 251 -17.53 -21.53 -26.29
CA THR A 251 -17.29 -22.76 -25.53
C THR A 251 -17.95 -23.92 -26.25
N THR A 252 -17.18 -24.96 -26.54
CA THR A 252 -17.67 -26.20 -27.13
C THR A 252 -17.99 -27.21 -26.04
N TYR A 253 -19.12 -27.88 -26.17
CA TYR A 253 -19.66 -28.86 -25.24
C TYR A 253 -19.86 -30.21 -25.92
N VAL A 254 -19.57 -31.29 -25.20
CA VAL A 254 -19.90 -32.67 -25.59
C VAL A 254 -20.77 -33.26 -24.47
N ASP A 255 -22.01 -33.64 -24.79
CA ASP A 255 -23.03 -34.07 -23.82
C ASP A 255 -23.20 -33.07 -22.65
N SER A 256 -23.16 -31.78 -22.97
CA SER A 256 -23.24 -30.66 -22.01
C SER A 256 -22.01 -30.46 -21.13
N ASN A 257 -20.93 -31.22 -21.32
CA ASN A 257 -19.65 -30.98 -20.64
C ASN A 257 -18.77 -30.05 -21.48
N PRO A 258 -18.24 -28.95 -20.93
CA PRO A 258 -17.33 -28.06 -21.66
C PRO A 258 -16.03 -28.80 -21.97
N VAL A 259 -15.62 -28.75 -23.24
CA VAL A 259 -14.45 -29.47 -23.77
C VAL A 259 -13.32 -28.51 -24.09
N CYS A 260 -13.62 -27.40 -24.78
CA CYS A 260 -12.63 -26.39 -25.13
C CYS A 260 -13.29 -25.03 -25.36
N THR A 261 -12.46 -23.98 -25.39
CA THR A 261 -12.89 -22.60 -25.68
C THR A 261 -12.02 -21.96 -26.75
N ALA A 262 -12.58 -21.04 -27.52
CA ALA A 262 -11.84 -20.23 -28.49
C ALA A 262 -12.45 -18.84 -28.66
N VAL A 263 -11.61 -17.86 -29.00
CA VAL A 263 -12.06 -16.53 -29.44
C VAL A 263 -12.35 -16.57 -30.93
N VAL A 264 -13.50 -16.07 -31.33
CA VAL A 264 -13.87 -15.93 -32.74
C VAL A 264 -13.05 -14.81 -33.37
N LYS A 265 -12.33 -15.11 -34.45
CA LYS A 265 -11.55 -14.16 -35.24
C LYS A 265 -12.03 -14.18 -36.68
N HIS A 266 -12.38 -13.02 -37.23
CA HIS A 266 -12.91 -12.89 -38.59
C HIS A 266 -14.11 -13.83 -38.86
N GLY A 267 -15.01 -13.97 -37.89
CA GLY A 267 -16.22 -14.79 -37.98
C GLY A 267 -16.02 -16.30 -37.81
N VAL A 268 -14.79 -16.77 -37.59
CA VAL A 268 -14.47 -18.20 -37.41
C VAL A 268 -13.79 -18.47 -36.08
N TRP A 269 -14.02 -19.66 -35.52
CA TRP A 269 -13.38 -20.14 -34.29
C TRP A 269 -12.88 -21.56 -34.46
N SER A 270 -11.86 -21.93 -33.70
CA SER A 270 -11.29 -23.28 -33.66
C SER A 270 -10.70 -23.57 -32.29
N CYS A 271 -11.07 -24.69 -31.67
CA CYS A 271 -10.48 -25.18 -30.41
C CYS A 271 -10.25 -26.68 -30.46
N SER A 272 -9.38 -27.22 -29.60
CA SER A 272 -9.08 -28.65 -29.54
C SER A 272 -9.37 -29.23 -28.15
N SER A 273 -9.73 -30.51 -28.08
CA SER A 273 -9.85 -31.26 -26.82
C SER A 273 -8.51 -31.67 -26.22
N GLU A 274 -7.46 -30.86 -26.41
CA GLU A 274 -6.13 -31.19 -25.87
C GLU A 274 -6.17 -31.40 -24.35
N GLY A 275 -5.52 -32.47 -23.90
CA GLY A 275 -5.53 -32.85 -22.48
C GLY A 275 -6.84 -33.47 -21.97
N LEU A 276 -7.87 -33.60 -22.83
CA LEU A 276 -9.16 -34.21 -22.47
C LEU A 276 -9.48 -35.39 -23.39
N LEU A 277 -9.49 -36.60 -22.82
CA LEU A 277 -9.94 -37.81 -23.50
C LEU A 277 -11.48 -37.86 -23.51
N LEU A 278 -12.06 -37.88 -24.70
CA LEU A 278 -13.51 -37.97 -24.90
C LEU A 278 -13.95 -39.44 -24.89
N PRO A 279 -14.92 -39.84 -24.04
CA PRO A 279 -15.35 -41.24 -23.98
C PRO A 279 -15.98 -41.74 -25.29
N SER A 280 -15.66 -42.97 -25.69
CA SER A 280 -16.19 -43.60 -26.91
C SER A 280 -17.71 -43.79 -26.90
N GLY A 281 -18.33 -43.76 -28.07
CA GLY A 281 -19.77 -43.90 -28.29
C GLY A 281 -20.39 -42.67 -28.94
N ASP A 282 -21.71 -42.70 -29.13
CA ASP A 282 -22.46 -41.59 -29.69
C ASP A 282 -22.54 -40.44 -28.69
N ARG A 283 -22.26 -39.23 -29.16
CA ARG A 283 -22.19 -38.00 -28.37
C ARG A 283 -22.81 -36.83 -29.12
N ARG A 284 -23.28 -35.86 -28.35
CA ARG A 284 -23.87 -34.62 -28.83
C ARG A 284 -22.89 -33.45 -28.65
N VAL A 285 -22.42 -32.88 -29.74
CA VAL A 285 -21.56 -31.68 -29.77
C VAL A 285 -22.43 -30.43 -29.93
N GLN A 286 -22.19 -29.40 -29.12
CA GLN A 286 -22.81 -28.08 -29.24
C GLN A 286 -21.78 -26.99 -28.94
N ALA A 287 -22.00 -25.78 -29.41
CA ALA A 287 -21.22 -24.61 -29.05
C ALA A 287 -22.13 -23.51 -28.50
N ALA A 288 -21.65 -22.73 -27.53
CA ALA A 288 -22.32 -21.51 -27.08
C ALA A 288 -21.29 -20.38 -27.05
N GLN A 289 -21.71 -19.16 -27.39
CA GLN A 289 -20.80 -18.02 -27.42
C GLN A 289 -21.21 -16.92 -26.46
N ARG A 290 -20.18 -16.25 -25.92
CA ARG A 290 -20.27 -15.13 -25.00
C ARG A 290 -19.54 -13.94 -25.59
N ASP A 291 -20.18 -12.78 -25.70
CA ASP A 291 -19.57 -11.59 -26.27
C ASP A 291 -18.60 -10.88 -25.29
N ALA A 292 -18.01 -9.75 -25.72
CA ALA A 292 -17.11 -8.94 -24.89
C ALA A 292 -17.82 -8.28 -23.71
N ALA A 293 -19.10 -7.95 -23.88
CA ALA A 293 -20.01 -7.48 -22.84
C ALA A 293 -20.60 -8.64 -22.01
N GLY A 294 -20.02 -9.84 -22.13
CA GLY A 294 -20.42 -11.06 -21.44
C GLY A 294 -21.87 -11.51 -21.55
N ASN A 295 -22.65 -11.06 -22.54
CA ASN A 295 -23.96 -11.63 -22.83
C ASN A 295 -23.79 -13.02 -23.45
N TYR A 296 -24.73 -13.93 -23.14
CA TYR A 296 -24.74 -15.29 -23.67
C TYR A 296 -25.80 -15.44 -24.75
N GLY A 297 -25.38 -15.98 -25.90
CA GLY A 297 -26.28 -16.34 -26.99
C GLY A 297 -26.98 -17.68 -26.78
N ALA A 298 -27.94 -17.98 -27.66
CA ALA A 298 -28.48 -19.34 -27.76
C ALA A 298 -27.38 -20.34 -28.18
N PRO A 299 -27.43 -21.60 -27.72
CA PRO A 299 -26.50 -22.63 -28.19
C PRO A 299 -26.70 -22.93 -29.67
N SER A 300 -25.65 -23.42 -30.32
CA SER A 300 -25.70 -23.93 -31.68
C SER A 300 -26.70 -25.08 -31.81
N ALA A 301 -27.11 -25.38 -33.04
CA ALA A 301 -27.69 -26.68 -33.34
C ALA A 301 -26.73 -27.79 -32.90
N ALA A 302 -27.30 -28.89 -32.43
CA ALA A 302 -26.53 -30.02 -31.93
C ALA A 302 -26.04 -30.90 -33.07
N VAL A 303 -24.76 -31.28 -33.02
CA VAL A 303 -24.13 -32.18 -33.96
C VAL A 303 -23.91 -33.54 -33.31
N LEU A 304 -24.49 -34.61 -33.88
CA LEU A 304 -24.32 -35.98 -33.39
C LEU A 304 -23.08 -36.62 -34.03
N VAL A 305 -22.21 -37.20 -33.22
CA VAL A 305 -20.97 -37.85 -33.67
C VAL A 305 -20.70 -39.12 -32.87
N THR A 306 -19.90 -40.03 -33.40
CA THR A 306 -19.49 -41.26 -32.72
C THR A 306 -17.98 -41.26 -32.46
N PHE A 307 -17.54 -41.25 -31.20
CA PHE A 307 -16.13 -41.41 -30.88
C PHE A 307 -15.75 -42.90 -30.84
N ALA A 308 -14.76 -43.31 -31.61
CA ALA A 308 -14.28 -44.69 -31.61
C ALA A 308 -13.46 -44.99 -30.33
N PRO A 309 -13.40 -46.26 -29.87
CA PRO A 309 -12.51 -46.65 -28.79
C PRO A 309 -11.04 -46.41 -29.18
N SER A 310 -10.25 -45.84 -28.27
CA SER A 310 -8.81 -45.67 -28.46
C SER A 310 -8.13 -47.04 -28.51
N SER A 311 -7.62 -47.45 -29.67
CA SER A 311 -6.83 -48.67 -29.79
C SER A 311 -5.49 -48.50 -29.07
N PRO A 312 -5.07 -49.42 -28.18
CA PRO A 312 -3.74 -49.35 -27.59
C PRO A 312 -2.68 -49.53 -28.67
N SER A 313 -1.79 -48.55 -28.82
CA SER A 313 -0.61 -48.65 -29.67
C SER A 313 0.30 -49.74 -29.11
N ALA A 314 0.60 -50.77 -29.91
CA ALA A 314 1.47 -51.88 -29.51
C ALA A 314 2.88 -51.36 -29.13
N THR A 315 3.34 -51.74 -27.94
CA THR A 315 4.71 -51.50 -27.45
C THR A 315 5.70 -52.34 -28.27
N PRO A 316 6.85 -51.81 -28.73
CA PRO A 316 7.88 -52.63 -29.36
C PRO A 316 8.59 -53.50 -28.30
N SER A 317 8.66 -54.80 -28.53
CA SER A 317 9.35 -55.78 -27.67
C SER A 317 10.87 -55.68 -27.83
N THR A 318 11.60 -55.42 -26.74
CA THR A 318 13.06 -55.52 -26.67
C THR A 318 13.47 -56.99 -26.44
N PRO A 319 14.49 -57.55 -27.13
CA PRO A 319 14.90 -58.94 -26.91
C PRO A 319 15.76 -59.11 -25.64
N SER A 320 15.53 -60.22 -24.93
CA SER A 320 16.26 -60.67 -23.74
C SER A 320 17.75 -60.94 -24.00
N ALA A 321 18.61 -60.53 -23.07
CA ALA A 321 20.00 -60.97 -22.97
C ALA A 321 20.14 -62.15 -21.98
N THR A 322 20.97 -63.14 -22.33
CA THR A 322 21.42 -64.25 -21.47
C THR A 322 22.93 -64.06 -21.14
N PRO A 323 23.43 -64.44 -19.94
CA PRO A 323 24.75 -64.03 -19.44
C PRO A 323 25.84 -65.14 -19.48
N SER A 324 27.12 -64.75 -19.60
CA SER A 324 28.24 -65.03 -18.66
C SER A 324 29.66 -65.08 -19.28
N ALA A 325 30.55 -64.34 -18.62
CA ALA A 325 31.94 -64.63 -18.20
C ALA A 325 33.14 -64.83 -19.18
N GLN A 326 34.10 -63.91 -19.00
CA GLN A 326 35.58 -63.86 -19.23
C GLN A 326 36.36 -65.10 -18.67
N PRO A 327 37.72 -65.26 -18.74
CA PRO A 327 38.81 -64.35 -19.21
C PRO A 327 40.07 -64.99 -19.87
N THR A 328 41.02 -64.18 -20.42
CA THR A 328 42.47 -64.12 -20.04
C THR A 328 43.32 -63.21 -20.97
N THR A 329 44.31 -62.58 -20.34
CA THR A 329 45.34 -61.57 -20.70
C THR A 329 46.66 -62.20 -21.25
N PRO A 330 47.84 -61.52 -21.38
CA PRO A 330 48.27 -60.15 -21.77
C PRO A 330 49.43 -60.13 -22.81
N SER A 331 49.89 -58.96 -23.29
CA SER A 331 51.30 -58.47 -23.17
C SER A 331 51.73 -57.40 -24.21
N ASP A 332 52.72 -56.65 -23.75
CA ASP A 332 53.26 -55.33 -24.12
C ASP A 332 54.27 -55.26 -25.29
N SER A 333 54.71 -54.03 -25.63
CA SER A 333 55.96 -53.61 -26.34
C SER A 333 55.99 -53.66 -27.89
N THR A 334 56.55 -52.73 -28.69
CA THR A 334 57.40 -51.52 -28.52
C THR A 334 57.41 -50.71 -29.86
N GLU A 335 57.21 -49.38 -29.86
CA GLU A 335 58.20 -48.31 -30.23
C GLU A 335 58.25 -47.84 -31.73
N PRO A 336 58.92 -46.72 -32.13
CA PRO A 336 58.25 -45.42 -32.37
C PRO A 336 58.70 -44.65 -33.65
N SER A 337 58.16 -43.46 -33.93
CA SER A 337 58.95 -42.36 -34.52
C SER A 337 58.32 -40.96 -34.34
N ALA A 338 59.04 -40.11 -33.59
CA ALA A 338 59.35 -38.68 -33.77
C ALA A 338 58.36 -37.71 -34.47
N ALA A 339 58.19 -36.43 -34.11
CA ALA A 339 58.67 -35.55 -33.04
C ALA A 339 57.89 -34.19 -33.14
N PRO A 340 57.95 -33.31 -32.11
CA PRO A 340 57.09 -32.11 -31.89
C PRO A 340 57.95 -30.79 -32.00
N PRO A 341 57.69 -29.62 -31.34
CA PRO A 341 56.58 -29.18 -30.48
C PRO A 341 56.09 -27.69 -30.59
N THR A 342 55.01 -27.43 -29.83
CA THR A 342 54.70 -26.24 -28.96
C THR A 342 54.43 -24.84 -29.52
N GLY A 343 53.34 -24.23 -29.01
CA GLY A 343 53.34 -22.84 -28.54
C GLY A 343 52.06 -22.02 -28.77
N THR A 344 51.19 -21.92 -27.75
CA THR A 344 50.30 -20.76 -27.49
C THR A 344 51.13 -19.67 -26.78
N PRO A 345 50.89 -18.33 -26.90
CA PRO A 345 49.69 -17.69 -26.30
C PRO A 345 49.22 -16.30 -26.87
N THR A 346 48.03 -15.85 -26.42
CA THR A 346 47.44 -14.48 -26.25
C THR A 346 47.89 -13.22 -27.04
N SER A 347 46.87 -12.51 -27.61
CA SER A 347 46.55 -11.05 -27.82
C SER A 347 47.61 -9.94 -27.57
N PRO A 348 47.53 -8.66 -28.10
CA PRO A 348 46.41 -7.91 -28.73
C PRO A 348 46.75 -6.92 -29.90
N GLY A 349 45.76 -6.21 -30.48
CA GLY A 349 45.95 -4.89 -31.15
C GLY A 349 45.10 -4.58 -32.42
N THR A 350 44.28 -3.53 -32.36
CA THR A 350 43.61 -2.80 -33.50
C THR A 350 44.50 -1.62 -33.98
N PRO A 351 44.15 -0.76 -34.98
CA PRO A 351 43.19 -0.83 -36.10
C PRO A 351 43.73 -0.27 -37.45
N GLY A 352 42.94 -0.32 -38.53
CA GLY A 352 43.10 0.63 -39.65
C GLY A 352 42.36 0.32 -40.96
N GLY A 353 41.33 1.13 -41.27
CA GLY A 353 41.18 1.78 -42.58
C GLY A 353 40.34 1.14 -43.69
N GLY A 354 39.18 1.75 -43.95
CA GLY A 354 38.85 2.27 -45.29
C GLY A 354 37.99 1.41 -46.23
N SER A 355 36.78 1.88 -46.50
CA SER A 355 36.04 1.58 -47.74
C SER A 355 35.25 2.82 -48.18
N PRO A 356 35.13 3.10 -49.49
CA PRO A 356 34.11 4.00 -50.00
C PRO A 356 33.15 3.35 -51.03
N SER A 357 31.97 3.97 -51.08
CA SER A 357 31.15 4.29 -52.27
C SER A 357 30.04 3.33 -52.75
N GLY A 358 28.84 3.92 -52.92
CA GLY A 358 27.84 3.56 -53.94
C GLY A 358 26.41 3.32 -53.44
N GLY A 359 25.53 4.34 -53.46
CA GLY A 359 24.06 4.21 -53.22
C GLY A 359 23.27 3.77 -54.47
N PRO A 360 21.97 4.13 -54.64
CA PRO A 360 20.94 4.52 -53.68
C PRO A 360 19.56 3.80 -53.88
N SER A 361 18.57 4.24 -53.08
CA SER A 361 17.10 4.30 -53.33
C SER A 361 16.14 3.17 -52.88
N SER A 362 15.25 3.61 -51.97
CA SER A 362 13.78 3.46 -51.89
C SER A 362 13.12 2.20 -51.29
N SER A 363 12.47 2.47 -50.14
CA SER A 363 11.11 2.03 -49.66
C SER A 363 10.79 0.54 -49.63
N GLY A 364 10.23 -0.06 -48.57
CA GLY A 364 9.68 0.41 -47.29
C GLY A 364 8.93 -0.79 -46.69
N GLY A 365 9.08 -1.06 -45.39
CA GLY A 365 8.48 -2.23 -44.74
C GLY A 365 8.54 -2.18 -43.20
N SER A 366 7.35 -2.20 -42.62
CA SER A 366 6.91 -2.73 -41.31
C SER A 366 7.88 -2.98 -40.12
N THR A 367 7.46 -2.40 -38.98
CA THR A 367 7.32 -2.98 -37.62
C THR A 367 8.54 -3.40 -36.78
N GLY A 368 8.59 -2.90 -35.53
CA GLY A 368 8.81 -3.74 -34.34
C GLY A 368 9.97 -3.39 -33.40
N SER A 369 9.61 -2.81 -32.24
CA SER A 369 10.14 -3.00 -30.87
C SER A 369 11.66 -3.09 -30.56
N GLY A 370 12.08 -2.32 -29.54
CA GLY A 370 12.77 -2.86 -28.36
C GLY A 370 14.11 -2.24 -27.91
N GLY A 371 14.15 -1.70 -26.68
CA GLY A 371 15.32 -1.52 -25.78
C GLY A 371 16.33 -0.41 -26.15
N GLY A 372 16.95 0.38 -25.28
CA GLY A 372 17.12 0.37 -23.82
C GLY A 372 18.57 0.75 -23.46
N THR A 373 18.77 1.95 -22.87
CA THR A 373 19.95 2.42 -22.08
C THR A 373 21.31 2.57 -22.80
N GLY A 374 22.22 3.52 -22.52
CA GLY A 374 22.32 4.64 -21.57
C GLY A 374 23.77 5.17 -21.54
N GLY A 375 23.96 6.44 -21.15
CA GLY A 375 25.21 7.03 -20.61
C GLY A 375 26.32 7.43 -21.60
N SER A 376 27.16 8.45 -21.39
CA SER A 376 27.42 9.33 -20.24
C SER A 376 28.44 10.43 -20.63
N GLY A 377 28.45 11.52 -19.86
CA GLY A 377 29.66 12.27 -19.47
C GLY A 377 29.86 13.64 -20.13
N SER A 378 30.39 14.68 -19.47
CA SER A 378 30.85 14.84 -18.08
C SER A 378 31.28 16.31 -17.85
N GLY A 379 31.31 16.74 -16.58
CA GLY A 379 32.07 17.90 -16.05
C GLY A 379 31.34 19.25 -16.08
N GLY A 380 31.31 20.08 -15.04
CA GLY A 380 31.98 20.11 -13.74
C GLY A 380 32.11 21.57 -13.29
N GLY A 381 32.11 21.83 -11.99
CA GLY A 381 32.80 23.01 -11.42
C GLY A 381 31.95 24.24 -11.07
N ALA A 382 31.96 24.55 -9.77
CA ALA A 382 31.41 25.71 -9.07
C ALA A 382 31.84 27.09 -9.60
N GLY A 383 31.02 28.12 -9.31
CA GLY A 383 31.44 29.52 -9.33
C GLY A 383 30.29 30.50 -9.22
N SER A 384 30.20 31.17 -8.07
CA SER A 384 29.26 32.25 -7.73
C SER A 384 29.20 33.39 -8.76
N GLY A 385 28.03 34.01 -8.92
CA GLY A 385 27.89 35.31 -9.58
C GLY A 385 26.43 35.71 -9.79
N SER A 386 26.03 36.81 -9.19
CA SER A 386 24.69 37.41 -9.26
C SER A 386 24.22 37.67 -10.70
N GLY A 387 22.93 37.48 -10.98
CA GLY A 387 22.33 37.92 -12.24
C GLY A 387 20.82 37.71 -12.25
N SER A 388 20.11 38.81 -12.11
CA SER A 388 18.65 38.93 -12.09
C SER A 388 18.04 38.85 -13.50
N LEU A 389 16.80 38.32 -13.56
CA LEU A 389 15.71 38.50 -14.56
C LEU A 389 15.73 37.71 -15.89
N GLY A 390 14.66 36.91 -16.09
CA GLY A 390 14.21 36.43 -17.41
C GLY A 390 13.29 35.19 -17.40
N SER A 391 11.98 35.40 -17.17
CA SER A 391 10.81 34.50 -17.43
C SER A 391 10.93 33.62 -18.70
N GLY A 392 10.37 32.41 -18.85
CA GLY A 392 9.45 31.63 -18.02
C GLY A 392 8.91 30.42 -18.80
N SER A 393 8.55 29.36 -18.08
CA SER A 393 7.36 28.55 -18.38
C SER A 393 6.88 27.99 -17.05
N ALA A 394 5.84 28.62 -16.52
CA ALA A 394 5.28 28.35 -15.22
C ALA A 394 4.55 27.00 -15.24
N SER A 395 5.08 26.02 -14.52
CA SER A 395 4.27 24.96 -13.96
C SER A 395 3.48 25.55 -12.79
N THR A 396 2.16 25.47 -12.86
CA THR A 396 1.24 25.80 -11.77
C THR A 396 1.68 25.10 -10.47
N PRO A 397 2.01 25.80 -9.38
CA PRO A 397 2.23 25.17 -8.09
C PRO A 397 0.85 24.77 -7.54
N GLY A 398 0.56 23.48 -7.43
CA GLY A 398 -0.64 23.01 -6.73
C GLY A 398 -1.34 21.76 -7.27
N VAL A 399 -0.89 21.16 -8.37
CA VAL A 399 -1.39 19.84 -8.81
C VAL A 399 -0.36 18.78 -8.47
N ILE A 400 -0.54 18.12 -7.33
CA ILE A 400 0.14 16.84 -7.09
C ILE A 400 -0.60 15.81 -7.93
N ASP A 401 0.01 15.34 -9.02
CA ASP A 401 -0.50 14.21 -9.80
C ASP A 401 -0.64 13.00 -8.88
N SER A 402 -1.86 12.71 -8.43
CA SER A 402 -2.20 11.63 -7.50
C SER A 402 -2.05 10.22 -8.12
N SER A 403 -1.73 10.14 -9.41
CA SER A 403 -1.38 8.94 -10.16
C SER A 403 0.13 8.74 -10.37
N SER A 404 0.97 9.66 -9.88
CA SER A 404 2.42 9.64 -10.13
C SER A 404 3.19 8.69 -9.19
N TRP A 405 4.25 8.07 -9.72
CA TRP A 405 5.19 7.23 -8.97
C TRP A 405 5.86 7.95 -7.78
N SER A 406 5.84 9.28 -7.74
CA SER A 406 6.49 10.11 -6.73
C SER A 406 5.51 10.80 -5.78
N GLY A 407 4.19 10.58 -5.92
CA GLY A 407 3.22 11.06 -4.94
C GLY A 407 3.38 10.34 -3.58
N PRO A 408 3.11 11.00 -2.45
CA PRO A 408 3.15 10.36 -1.12
C PRO A 408 2.02 9.34 -0.97
N THR A 409 2.26 8.25 -0.22
CA THR A 409 1.26 7.18 0.04
C THR A 409 0.55 7.34 1.38
N GLY A 410 0.98 8.29 2.22
CA GLY A 410 0.50 8.46 3.59
C GLY A 410 1.12 7.48 4.61
N PHE A 411 1.72 6.36 4.15
CA PHE A 411 2.34 5.37 5.03
C PHE A 411 3.51 5.97 5.82
N GLY A 412 3.39 5.91 7.16
CA GLY A 412 4.35 6.52 8.08
C GLY A 412 4.28 8.05 8.16
N GLY A 413 3.37 8.69 7.43
CA GLY A 413 3.20 10.15 7.44
C GLY A 413 2.71 10.70 8.79
N THR A 414 2.04 9.86 9.59
CA THR A 414 1.53 10.20 10.93
C THR A 414 2.54 9.93 12.05
N LEU A 415 3.73 9.40 11.73
CA LEU A 415 4.75 9.11 12.71
C LEU A 415 5.22 10.42 13.40
N PRO A 416 5.16 10.49 14.74
CA PRO A 416 5.62 11.68 15.45
C PRO A 416 7.12 11.87 15.25
N THR A 417 7.59 13.10 15.20
CA THR A 417 9.02 13.40 15.28
C THR A 417 9.56 13.13 16.69
N LEU A 418 10.88 12.96 16.84
CA LEU A 418 11.50 12.73 18.15
C LEU A 418 11.17 13.84 19.16
N SER A 419 11.15 15.11 18.70
CA SER A 419 10.81 16.25 19.54
C SER A 419 9.35 16.26 19.99
N GLN A 420 8.42 15.84 19.12
CA GLN A 420 7.01 15.65 19.48
C GLN A 420 6.83 14.48 20.46
N GLY A 421 7.49 13.35 20.19
CA GLY A 421 7.39 12.15 21.01
C GLY A 421 7.99 12.31 22.42
N LEU A 422 9.01 13.16 22.58
CA LEU A 422 9.63 13.48 23.87
C LEU A 422 9.08 14.76 24.52
N GLY A 423 8.11 15.43 23.88
CA GLY A 423 7.53 16.67 24.38
C GLY A 423 6.57 16.45 25.56
N GLY A 424 6.68 17.29 26.60
CA GLY A 424 5.77 17.27 27.74
C GLY A 424 5.92 16.02 28.63
N TRP A 425 4.79 15.43 29.03
CA TRP A 425 4.72 14.27 29.96
C TRP A 425 4.52 12.92 29.25
N SER A 426 4.50 12.89 27.92
CA SER A 426 4.23 11.69 27.11
C SER A 426 5.27 10.58 27.33
N TRP A 427 6.55 10.93 27.36
CA TRP A 427 7.65 9.98 27.58
C TRP A 427 7.56 9.28 28.95
N MET A 428 7.04 9.98 29.97
CA MET A 428 6.87 9.41 31.31
C MET A 428 5.73 8.38 31.31
N TRP A 429 4.61 8.69 30.65
CA TRP A 429 3.53 7.72 30.43
C TRP A 429 3.98 6.52 29.60
N ALA A 430 4.85 6.71 28.61
CA ALA A 430 5.41 5.62 27.83
C ALA A 430 6.22 4.63 28.70
N LEU A 431 6.99 5.12 29.68
CA LEU A 431 7.67 4.26 30.66
C LEU A 431 6.68 3.50 31.55
N VAL A 432 5.59 4.15 31.98
CA VAL A 432 4.51 3.49 32.73
C VAL A 432 3.87 2.38 31.91
N ILE A 433 3.60 2.61 30.62
CA ILE A 433 3.06 1.57 29.72
C ILE A 433 4.03 0.38 29.60
N GLY A 434 5.34 0.63 29.53
CA GLY A 434 6.35 -0.43 29.56
C GLY A 434 6.31 -1.29 30.83
N LEU A 435 6.09 -0.67 31.99
CA LEU A 435 5.91 -1.40 33.25
C LEU A 435 4.58 -2.16 33.30
N VAL A 436 3.50 -1.56 32.80
CA VAL A 436 2.18 -2.22 32.69
C VAL A 436 2.23 -3.43 31.77
N PHE A 437 2.97 -3.35 30.66
CA PHE A 437 3.20 -4.50 29.77
C PHE A 437 3.89 -5.66 30.48
N LEU A 438 4.88 -5.39 31.33
CA LEU A 438 5.51 -6.44 32.13
C LEU A 438 4.51 -7.11 33.09
N LEU A 439 3.64 -6.31 33.71
CA LEU A 439 2.67 -6.76 34.71
C LEU A 439 1.47 -7.51 34.10
N LEU A 440 0.94 -7.03 32.96
CA LEU A 440 -0.28 -7.59 32.34
C LEU A 440 0.02 -8.63 31.26
N VAL A 441 1.19 -8.60 30.62
CA VAL A 441 1.51 -9.51 29.52
C VAL A 441 2.64 -10.46 29.91
N VAL A 442 3.83 -9.96 30.22
CA VAL A 442 5.02 -10.81 30.37
C VAL A 442 4.93 -11.73 31.59
N ALA A 443 4.58 -11.20 32.77
CA ALA A 443 4.51 -11.98 33.99
C ALA A 443 3.37 -13.04 33.96
N PRO A 444 2.11 -12.68 33.63
CA PRO A 444 1.01 -13.66 33.58
C PRO A 444 1.24 -14.75 32.54
N LEU A 445 1.74 -14.37 31.35
CA LEU A 445 2.05 -15.33 30.30
C LEU A 445 3.16 -16.30 30.73
N ARG A 446 4.17 -15.84 31.47
CA ARG A 446 5.22 -16.72 32.00
C ARG A 446 4.68 -17.66 33.06
N LEU A 447 3.79 -17.20 33.94
CA LEU A 447 3.10 -18.03 34.93
C LEU A 447 2.29 -19.12 34.24
N ALA A 448 1.42 -18.74 33.30
CA ALA A 448 0.62 -19.68 32.52
C ALA A 448 1.48 -20.70 31.76
N ALA A 449 2.56 -20.26 31.12
CA ALA A 449 3.47 -21.16 30.41
C ALA A 449 4.21 -22.14 31.33
N SER A 450 4.49 -21.74 32.58
CA SER A 450 5.07 -22.65 33.58
C SER A 450 4.08 -23.69 34.11
N ALA A 451 2.80 -23.34 34.21
CA ALA A 451 1.74 -24.26 34.65
C ALA A 451 1.28 -25.21 33.53
N LEU A 452 1.16 -24.71 32.31
CA LEU A 452 0.61 -25.45 31.17
C LEU A 452 1.68 -26.16 30.31
N GLY A 453 2.96 -25.98 30.66
CA GLY A 453 4.10 -26.62 30.00
C GLY A 453 3.99 -28.14 30.05
N GLY A 454 4.01 -28.80 28.89
CA GLY A 454 3.86 -30.26 28.76
C GLY A 454 2.42 -30.73 28.53
N ARG A 455 1.41 -30.05 29.09
CA ARG A 455 -0.01 -30.44 28.98
C ARG A 455 -0.64 -30.09 27.63
N LEU A 456 -0.24 -28.95 27.05
CA LEU A 456 -0.73 -28.49 25.73
C LEU A 456 0.06 -29.09 24.55
N ALA A 457 1.30 -29.56 24.79
CA ALA A 457 2.15 -30.11 23.75
C ALA A 457 1.61 -31.42 23.14
N GLY A 458 0.83 -32.19 23.90
CA GLY A 458 0.22 -33.44 23.44
C GLY A 458 -1.01 -33.28 22.53
N ARG A 459 -1.70 -32.13 22.58
CA ARG A 459 -2.95 -31.90 21.81
C ARG A 459 -2.76 -31.14 20.49
N ALA A 460 -1.64 -30.43 20.30
CA ALA A 460 -1.44 -29.55 19.16
C ALA A 460 -1.10 -30.25 17.82
N HIS A 461 -1.13 -31.58 17.73
CA HIS A 461 -0.68 -32.31 16.54
C HIS A 461 -1.67 -33.35 16.01
N ARG A 462 -2.95 -33.02 15.86
CA ARG A 462 -3.90 -33.82 15.03
C ARG A 462 -4.98 -32.96 14.36
N LEU A 463 -4.61 -31.89 13.67
CA LEU A 463 -5.58 -31.11 12.88
C LEU A 463 -5.82 -31.68 11.47
N ALA A 464 -4.89 -32.50 10.97
CA ALA A 464 -5.13 -33.39 9.84
C ALA A 464 -4.46 -34.72 10.18
N GLY A 465 -5.18 -35.84 10.11
CA GLY A 465 -4.70 -37.19 10.43
C GLY A 465 -3.58 -37.75 9.53
N ARG A 466 -2.75 -36.87 8.93
CA ARG A 466 -1.62 -37.18 8.03
C ARG A 466 -0.31 -36.50 8.45
N ASN A 467 -0.15 -36.10 9.71
CA ASN A 467 1.12 -35.57 10.19
C ASN A 467 2.09 -36.73 10.50
N ARG A 468 2.96 -37.06 9.53
CA ARG A 468 4.10 -37.98 9.73
C ARG A 468 5.03 -37.43 10.82
N SER A 469 5.66 -38.31 11.59
CA SER A 469 6.70 -37.93 12.56
C SER A 469 7.89 -37.29 11.84
N LEU A 470 8.57 -36.34 12.50
CA LEU A 470 9.74 -35.63 11.96
C LEU A 470 10.87 -36.56 11.47
N SER A 471 10.95 -37.78 12.00
CA SER A 471 11.88 -38.85 11.57
C SER A 471 11.51 -39.52 10.24
N ASP A 472 10.34 -39.24 9.70
CA ASP A 472 9.72 -39.92 8.54
C ASP A 472 9.49 -38.94 7.36
N ARG A 473 10.15 -37.77 7.42
CA ARG A 473 10.23 -36.82 6.30
C ARG A 473 11.49 -37.15 5.51
N ASP A 474 11.32 -37.73 4.33
CA ASP A 474 12.39 -37.87 3.35
C ASP A 474 13.07 -36.52 3.08
N GLU A 475 14.39 -36.53 3.12
CA GLU A 475 15.32 -35.38 3.12
C GLU A 475 15.45 -34.66 1.77
N ARG A 476 14.34 -34.24 1.15
CA ARG A 476 14.41 -33.18 0.14
C ARG A 476 13.38 -32.11 0.44
N SER A 477 13.84 -31.05 1.10
CA SER A 477 13.11 -29.79 1.16
C SER A 477 12.78 -29.37 -0.27
N VAL A 478 11.48 -29.30 -0.60
CA VAL A 478 10.99 -28.93 -1.94
C VAL A 478 11.48 -27.52 -2.34
N LEU A 479 11.77 -26.67 -1.36
CA LEU A 479 12.38 -25.36 -1.51
C LEU A 479 13.81 -25.35 -0.95
N SER A 480 14.73 -24.70 -1.65
CA SER A 480 16.06 -24.40 -1.09
C SER A 480 15.93 -23.46 0.11
N PRO A 481 16.87 -23.50 1.09
CA PRO A 481 16.83 -22.60 2.25
C PRO A 481 16.81 -21.12 1.86
N THR A 482 17.50 -20.75 0.79
CA THR A 482 17.52 -19.39 0.25
C THR A 482 16.16 -18.99 -0.34
N ALA A 483 15.51 -19.87 -1.10
CA ALA A 483 14.17 -19.63 -1.62
C ALA A 483 13.14 -19.50 -0.48
N GLY A 484 13.28 -20.30 0.58
CA GLY A 484 12.46 -20.19 1.79
C GLY A 484 12.59 -18.84 2.49
N VAL A 485 13.81 -18.31 2.61
CA VAL A 485 14.07 -16.98 3.19
C VAL A 485 13.45 -15.88 2.32
N VAL A 486 13.70 -15.91 1.00
CA VAL A 486 13.16 -14.91 0.07
C VAL A 486 11.62 -14.92 0.10
N LEU A 487 11.01 -16.11 0.09
CA LEU A 487 9.57 -16.25 0.17
C LEU A 487 9.02 -15.70 1.49
N ALA A 488 9.66 -15.99 2.62
CA ALA A 488 9.25 -15.47 3.92
C ALA A 488 9.29 -13.94 3.97
N LEU A 489 10.35 -13.32 3.48
CA LEU A 489 10.48 -11.85 3.42
C LEU A 489 9.43 -11.24 2.47
N ALA A 490 9.18 -11.86 1.32
CA ALA A 490 8.15 -11.42 0.38
C ALA A 490 6.74 -11.50 0.98
N VAL A 491 6.39 -12.62 1.63
CA VAL A 491 5.12 -12.77 2.35
C VAL A 491 5.00 -11.73 3.47
N GLY A 492 6.08 -11.49 4.21
CA GLY A 492 6.16 -10.40 5.20
C GLY A 492 5.81 -9.04 4.62
N ALA A 493 6.42 -8.69 3.48
CA ALA A 493 6.19 -7.41 2.82
C ALA A 493 4.74 -7.25 2.36
N VAL A 494 4.17 -8.31 1.79
CA VAL A 494 2.76 -8.33 1.41
C VAL A 494 1.86 -8.15 2.63
N LEU A 495 2.13 -8.82 3.75
CA LEU A 495 1.34 -8.68 4.98
C LEU A 495 1.40 -7.25 5.55
N VAL A 496 2.57 -6.61 5.54
CA VAL A 496 2.69 -5.22 6.01
C VAL A 496 2.00 -4.24 5.06
N ALA A 497 2.12 -4.42 3.75
CA ALA A 497 1.38 -3.62 2.77
C ALA A 497 -0.14 -3.79 2.93
N LEU A 498 -0.58 -5.05 3.09
CA LEU A 498 -1.96 -5.39 3.40
C LEU A 498 -2.41 -4.92 4.77
N ALA A 499 -1.54 -4.58 5.71
CA ALA A 499 -1.91 -3.94 6.97
C ALA A 499 -2.08 -2.42 6.78
N ALA A 500 -1.19 -1.79 6.00
CA ALA A 500 -1.15 -0.35 5.77
C ALA A 500 -2.38 0.19 5.01
N GLY A 501 -2.68 -0.37 3.85
CA GLY A 501 -3.68 0.22 2.94
C GLY A 501 -3.10 0.13 1.56
N VAL A 502 -3.78 -0.54 0.62
CA VAL A 502 -3.34 -0.59 -0.77
C VAL A 502 -4.53 -0.19 -1.61
N ASP A 503 -4.39 0.95 -2.31
CA ASP A 503 -5.35 1.39 -3.31
C ASP A 503 -4.83 1.07 -4.72
N ASP A 504 -5.72 1.14 -5.72
CA ASP A 504 -5.42 0.85 -7.13
C ASP A 504 -4.63 2.00 -7.80
N GLN A 505 -3.46 2.30 -7.26
CA GLN A 505 -2.59 3.36 -7.74
C GLN A 505 -1.13 2.93 -7.74
N VAL A 506 -0.37 3.42 -8.73
CA VAL A 506 1.01 3.00 -8.99
C VAL A 506 1.95 3.30 -7.81
N ARG A 507 1.67 4.34 -7.02
CA ARG A 507 2.44 4.65 -5.79
C ARG A 507 2.44 3.53 -4.75
N TYR A 508 1.41 2.68 -4.71
CA TYR A 508 1.40 1.54 -3.78
C TYR A 508 2.30 0.39 -4.24
N ILE A 509 2.67 0.32 -5.52
CA ILE A 509 3.72 -0.62 -5.99
C ILE A 509 5.07 -0.21 -5.38
N ARG A 510 5.39 1.10 -5.39
CA ARG A 510 6.58 1.64 -4.71
C ARG A 510 6.55 1.33 -3.22
N LEU A 511 5.40 1.51 -2.56
CA LEU A 511 5.25 1.19 -1.14
C LEU A 511 5.61 -0.26 -0.84
N VAL A 512 5.12 -1.23 -1.64
CA VAL A 512 5.45 -2.65 -1.46
C VAL A 512 6.96 -2.90 -1.57
N VAL A 513 7.64 -2.24 -2.52
CA VAL A 513 9.09 -2.33 -2.67
C VAL A 513 9.82 -1.71 -1.47
N ALA A 514 9.38 -0.54 -1.01
CA ALA A 514 9.94 0.13 0.17
C ALA A 514 9.81 -0.74 1.43
N ILE A 515 8.64 -1.35 1.63
CA ILE A 515 8.38 -2.28 2.72
C ILE A 515 9.29 -3.51 2.62
N ALA A 516 9.43 -4.09 1.43
CA ALA A 516 10.31 -5.24 1.21
C ALA A 516 11.77 -4.91 1.56
N VAL A 517 12.25 -3.72 1.17
CA VAL A 517 13.59 -3.23 1.55
C VAL A 517 13.70 -3.05 3.06
N GLY A 518 12.73 -2.41 3.71
CA GLY A 518 12.73 -2.21 5.16
C GLY A 518 12.74 -3.52 5.95
N ILE A 519 11.94 -4.51 5.55
CA ILE A 519 11.92 -5.85 6.15
C ILE A 519 13.24 -6.58 5.94
N ALA A 520 13.82 -6.52 4.74
CA ALA A 520 15.12 -7.11 4.45
C ALA A 520 16.22 -6.50 5.33
N LEU A 521 16.23 -5.17 5.51
CA LEU A 521 17.18 -4.46 6.37
C LEU A 521 17.01 -4.83 7.84
N ILE A 522 15.79 -4.92 8.37
CA ILE A 522 15.57 -5.35 9.77
C ILE A 522 16.08 -6.78 10.00
N ASN A 523 15.78 -7.73 9.12
CA ASN A 523 16.24 -9.11 9.29
C ASN A 523 17.76 -9.21 9.11
N GLY A 524 18.30 -8.54 8.08
CA GLY A 524 19.73 -8.54 7.77
C GLY A 524 20.57 -7.88 8.86
N LEU A 525 20.26 -6.63 9.20
CA LEU A 525 21.05 -5.83 10.14
C LEU A 525 20.70 -6.11 11.61
N GLY A 526 19.42 -6.38 11.91
CA GLY A 526 18.94 -6.56 13.29
C GLY A 526 19.10 -7.98 13.84
N VAL A 527 19.13 -8.99 12.96
CA VAL A 527 19.13 -10.40 13.37
C VAL A 527 20.32 -11.16 12.80
N VAL A 528 20.52 -11.14 11.48
CA VAL A 528 21.58 -11.94 10.84
C VAL A 528 22.97 -11.40 11.16
N LEU A 529 23.19 -10.09 11.02
CA LEU A 529 24.47 -9.43 11.25
C LEU A 529 25.00 -9.61 12.69
N PRO A 530 24.25 -9.31 13.77
CA PRO A 530 24.75 -9.53 15.12
C PRO A 530 25.02 -11.00 15.42
N THR A 531 24.22 -11.92 14.88
CA THR A 531 24.44 -13.37 15.03
C THR A 531 25.72 -13.80 14.33
N TRP A 532 25.95 -13.32 13.11
CA TRP A 532 27.15 -13.62 12.35
C TRP A 532 28.43 -13.04 12.99
N LEU A 533 28.37 -11.79 13.48
CA LEU A 533 29.48 -11.15 14.17
C LEU A 533 29.86 -11.90 15.45
N LEU A 534 28.85 -12.30 16.23
CA LEU A 534 29.05 -13.07 17.46
C LEU A 534 29.56 -14.48 17.16
N GLY A 535 29.01 -15.15 16.15
CA GLY A 535 29.47 -16.46 15.68
C GLY A 535 30.93 -16.44 15.25
N ARG A 536 31.34 -15.43 14.47
CA ARG A 536 32.75 -15.23 14.10
C ARG A 536 33.67 -15.05 15.30
N ARG A 537 33.26 -14.27 16.31
CA ARG A 537 34.05 -14.07 17.53
C ARG A 537 34.16 -15.33 18.39
N LEU A 538 33.15 -16.19 18.37
CA LEU A 538 33.09 -17.41 19.18
C LEU A 538 33.52 -18.68 18.43
N GLY A 539 33.88 -18.58 17.13
CA GLY A 539 34.22 -19.74 16.30
C GLY A 539 33.02 -20.63 15.96
N LEU A 540 31.80 -20.09 16.00
CA LEU A 540 30.53 -20.79 15.78
C LEU A 540 29.93 -20.44 14.41
N ARG A 541 29.14 -21.35 13.85
CA ARG A 541 28.48 -21.19 12.55
C ARG A 541 27.11 -20.53 12.71
N LEU A 542 26.74 -19.72 11.72
CA LEU A 542 25.40 -19.14 11.62
C LEU A 542 24.40 -20.22 11.19
N SER A 543 23.29 -20.32 11.91
CA SER A 543 22.12 -21.11 11.50
C SER A 543 20.95 -20.16 11.22
N LEU A 544 20.30 -20.32 10.06
CA LEU A 544 19.15 -19.53 9.66
C LEU A 544 17.95 -20.44 9.43
N SER A 545 16.81 -20.08 10.04
CA SER A 545 15.54 -20.75 9.81
C SER A 545 14.39 -19.77 9.67
N VAL A 546 13.39 -20.11 8.84
CA VAL A 546 12.13 -19.37 8.79
C VAL A 546 11.29 -19.82 9.99
N SER A 547 10.79 -18.87 10.78
CA SER A 547 9.95 -19.18 11.94
C SER A 547 8.47 -19.15 11.56
N PRO A 548 7.76 -20.30 11.49
CA PRO A 548 6.33 -20.30 11.16
C PRO A 548 5.50 -19.55 12.20
N ARG A 549 5.95 -19.51 13.46
CA ARG A 549 5.27 -18.82 14.55
C ARG A 549 5.29 -17.30 14.36
N LEU A 550 6.42 -16.75 13.93
CA LEU A 550 6.54 -15.31 13.65
C LEU A 550 5.70 -14.93 12.43
N LEU A 551 5.62 -15.81 11.42
CA LEU A 551 4.75 -15.60 10.26
C LEU A 551 3.25 -15.62 10.64
N VAL A 552 2.82 -16.55 11.49
CA VAL A 552 1.46 -16.54 12.06
C VAL A 552 1.22 -15.27 12.88
N GLY A 553 2.21 -14.83 13.67
CA GLY A 553 2.15 -13.56 14.38
C GLY A 553 1.95 -12.37 13.42
N ALA A 554 2.69 -12.31 12.32
CA ALA A 554 2.57 -11.27 11.31
C ALA A 554 1.19 -11.27 10.63
N VAL A 555 0.63 -12.45 10.33
CA VAL A 555 -0.75 -12.58 9.83
C VAL A 555 -1.75 -12.05 10.86
N ALA A 556 -1.61 -12.42 12.13
CA ALA A 556 -2.49 -11.94 13.20
C ALA A 556 -2.39 -10.42 13.38
N ALA A 557 -1.19 -9.84 13.31
CA ALA A 557 -0.98 -8.39 13.38
C ALA A 557 -1.63 -7.66 12.19
N CYS A 558 -1.50 -8.21 10.97
CA CYS A 558 -2.17 -7.69 9.79
C CYS A 558 -3.71 -7.72 9.94
N VAL A 559 -4.28 -8.84 10.37
CA VAL A 559 -5.72 -8.99 10.57
C VAL A 559 -6.21 -8.03 11.67
N ALA A 560 -5.51 -7.96 12.80
CA ALA A 560 -5.88 -7.07 13.91
C ALA A 560 -5.87 -5.61 13.45
N THR A 561 -4.82 -5.18 12.73
CA THR A 561 -4.73 -3.83 12.16
C THR A 561 -5.93 -3.51 11.27
N ARG A 562 -6.34 -4.45 10.41
CA ARG A 562 -7.48 -4.25 9.50
C ARG A 562 -8.83 -4.26 10.16
N VAL A 563 -9.06 -5.18 11.09
CA VAL A 563 -10.34 -5.30 11.79
C VAL A 563 -10.56 -4.12 12.73
N LEU A 564 -9.49 -3.62 13.36
CA LEU A 564 -9.57 -2.54 14.34
C LEU A 564 -9.31 -1.15 13.74
N GLY A 565 -8.96 -1.06 12.45
CA GLY A 565 -8.64 0.21 11.80
C GLY A 565 -7.46 0.95 12.44
N ILE A 566 -6.41 0.20 12.82
CA ILE A 566 -5.25 0.78 13.52
C ILE A 566 -4.37 1.51 12.50
N ASP A 567 -4.12 2.79 12.76
CA ASP A 567 -3.15 3.63 12.07
C ASP A 567 -2.25 4.28 13.14
N PRO A 568 -0.91 4.20 13.06
CA PRO A 568 -0.13 3.44 12.08
C PRO A 568 -0.29 1.91 12.23
N PRO A 569 -0.09 1.13 11.15
CA PRO A 569 -0.38 -0.30 11.14
C PRO A 569 0.55 -1.09 12.08
N LEU A 570 -0.01 -2.05 12.81
CA LEU A 570 0.77 -2.98 13.63
C LEU A 570 1.48 -4.00 12.71
N ALA A 571 2.80 -3.90 12.62
CA ALA A 571 3.62 -4.72 11.73
C ALA A 571 4.65 -5.59 12.48
N ILE A 572 4.85 -6.82 12.00
CA ILE A 572 5.94 -7.70 12.44
C ILE A 572 6.83 -8.01 11.25
N GLY A 573 8.03 -7.41 11.24
CA GLY A 573 9.00 -7.53 10.15
C GLY A 573 10.06 -8.63 10.35
N VAL A 574 10.33 -9.08 11.58
CA VAL A 574 11.30 -10.16 11.82
C VAL A 574 10.63 -11.51 11.60
N LEU A 575 11.08 -12.23 10.57
CA LEU A 575 10.51 -13.52 10.16
C LEU A 575 11.56 -14.64 10.20
N LEU A 576 12.83 -14.26 10.27
CA LEU A 576 13.96 -15.17 10.37
C LEU A 576 14.35 -15.37 11.83
N ALA A 577 14.56 -16.63 12.22
CA ALA A 577 15.25 -16.99 13.44
C ALA A 577 16.71 -17.29 13.08
N ALA A 578 17.63 -16.47 13.60
CA ALA A 578 19.06 -16.70 13.48
C ALA A 578 19.62 -17.22 14.81
N GLY A 579 20.34 -18.33 14.74
CA GLY A 579 20.98 -19.00 15.86
C GLY A 579 22.45 -19.29 15.59
N LEU A 580 23.13 -19.79 16.61
CA LEU A 580 24.52 -20.26 16.51
C LEU A 580 24.55 -21.79 16.60
N ALA A 581 25.38 -22.40 15.78
CA ALA A 581 25.62 -23.84 15.77
C ALA A 581 27.12 -24.15 15.88
N ASP A 582 27.45 -25.28 16.48
CA ASP A 582 28.83 -25.76 16.54
C ASP A 582 29.33 -26.31 15.18
N ALA A 583 30.59 -26.74 15.11
CA ALA A 583 31.18 -27.28 13.90
C ALA A 583 30.49 -28.57 13.41
N GLY A 584 29.81 -29.29 14.32
CA GLY A 584 29.01 -30.48 14.02
C GLY A 584 27.55 -30.18 13.62
N GLY A 585 27.16 -28.90 13.54
CA GLY A 585 25.81 -28.48 13.15
C GLY A 585 24.79 -28.53 14.30
N ARG A 586 25.21 -28.79 15.54
CA ARG A 586 24.33 -28.74 16.70
C ARG A 586 24.02 -27.29 17.05
N ALA A 587 22.73 -26.93 17.06
CA ALA A 587 22.28 -25.63 17.53
C ALA A 587 22.57 -25.46 19.04
N LEU A 588 23.14 -24.32 19.40
CA LEU A 588 23.48 -23.94 20.78
C LEU A 588 22.30 -23.26 21.52
N GLU A 589 21.09 -23.51 21.06
CA GLU A 589 19.90 -22.94 21.68
C GLU A 589 19.63 -23.62 23.03
N ALA A 590 19.26 -22.82 24.03
CA ALA A 590 18.96 -23.27 25.38
C ALA A 590 17.76 -24.25 25.47
N ASN A 591 17.12 -24.65 24.36
CA ASN A 591 15.96 -25.54 24.35
C ASN A 591 15.80 -26.32 23.04
N THR A 592 16.51 -27.43 22.87
CA THR A 592 15.96 -28.54 22.10
C THR A 592 14.97 -29.29 22.99
N LEU A 593 13.71 -28.88 22.98
CA LEU A 593 12.64 -29.82 23.31
C LEU A 593 12.50 -30.73 22.09
N ASP A 594 12.75 -32.03 22.29
CA ASP A 594 12.50 -33.01 21.26
C ASP A 594 11.02 -32.96 20.85
N ALA A 595 10.72 -33.29 19.59
CA ALA A 595 9.39 -33.14 18.97
C ALA A 595 8.23 -33.92 19.64
N ARG A 596 8.50 -34.64 20.73
CA ARG A 596 7.52 -35.38 21.53
C ARG A 596 7.21 -34.72 22.87
N GLY A 597 7.78 -33.56 23.19
CA GLY A 597 7.50 -32.86 24.45
C GLY A 597 7.84 -33.69 25.71
N ARG A 598 8.59 -34.78 25.58
CA ARG A 598 9.18 -35.49 26.70
C ARG A 598 10.50 -34.80 27.03
N ASP A 599 10.66 -34.44 28.29
CA ASP A 599 11.96 -34.19 28.89
C ASP A 599 12.77 -35.49 28.79
N THR A 600 13.51 -35.65 27.71
CA THR A 600 14.53 -36.70 27.61
C THR A 600 15.61 -36.27 28.59
N GLY A 601 15.49 -36.80 29.81
CA GLY A 601 16.02 -36.20 31.02
C GLY A 601 17.43 -35.63 30.92
N ARG A 602 17.64 -34.53 31.65
CA ARG A 602 18.97 -34.02 32.02
C ARG A 602 20.00 -34.06 30.89
N VAL A 603 19.69 -33.47 29.74
CA VAL A 603 20.80 -32.86 28.99
C VAL A 603 21.23 -31.67 29.83
N ASN A 604 22.35 -31.81 30.53
CA ASN A 604 23.00 -30.71 31.24
C ASN A 604 23.14 -29.55 30.26
N VAL A 605 22.20 -28.60 30.29
CA VAL A 605 22.33 -27.32 29.58
C VAL A 605 23.60 -26.73 30.16
N ARG A 606 24.68 -26.69 29.35
CA ARG A 606 25.94 -26.17 29.86
C ARG A 606 25.67 -24.72 30.24
N ARG A 607 26.19 -24.27 31.39
CA ARG A 607 26.07 -22.86 31.79
C ARG A 607 26.53 -21.92 30.66
N ASP A 608 27.46 -22.39 29.84
CA ASP A 608 27.97 -21.70 28.67
C ASP A 608 26.93 -21.53 27.54
N ASP A 609 26.00 -22.48 27.37
CA ASP A 609 24.93 -22.40 26.37
C ASP A 609 23.90 -21.33 26.77
N VAL A 610 23.54 -21.27 28.06
CA VAL A 610 22.64 -20.22 28.60
C VAL A 610 23.26 -18.84 28.46
N ARG A 611 24.55 -18.71 28.77
CA ARG A 611 25.29 -17.45 28.64
C ARG A 611 25.40 -17.02 27.18
N THR A 612 25.75 -17.93 26.28
CA THR A 612 25.91 -17.64 24.85
C THR A 612 24.56 -17.26 24.23
N GLY A 613 23.48 -18.00 24.55
CA GLY A 613 22.13 -17.66 24.12
C GLY A 613 21.64 -16.32 24.67
N GLY A 614 21.95 -16.00 25.93
CA GLY A 614 21.64 -14.71 26.54
C GLY A 614 22.36 -13.54 25.85
N VAL A 615 23.66 -13.68 25.58
CA VAL A 615 24.48 -12.67 24.87
C VAL A 615 24.01 -12.50 23.42
N LEU A 616 23.64 -13.58 22.73
CA LEU A 616 23.09 -13.49 21.38
C LEU A 616 21.76 -12.73 21.39
N ALA A 617 20.87 -13.08 22.31
CA ALA A 617 19.56 -12.46 22.41
C ALA A 617 19.66 -10.97 22.79
N THR A 618 20.61 -10.55 23.63
CA THR A 618 20.86 -9.12 23.88
C THR A 618 21.41 -8.40 22.66
N ALA A 619 22.32 -9.02 21.90
CA ALA A 619 22.85 -8.44 20.68
C ALA A 619 21.74 -8.25 19.62
N GLN A 620 20.88 -9.25 19.44
CA GLN A 620 19.75 -9.18 18.49
C GLN A 620 18.70 -8.14 18.92
N LEU A 621 18.20 -8.21 20.16
CA LEU A 621 17.19 -7.25 20.65
C LEU A 621 17.73 -5.82 20.70
N GLY A 622 19.00 -5.65 21.11
CA GLY A 622 19.67 -4.34 21.13
C GLY A 622 19.89 -3.78 19.73
N SER A 623 20.32 -4.60 18.77
CA SER A 623 20.46 -4.18 17.38
C SER A 623 19.10 -3.80 16.78
N LEU A 624 18.06 -4.61 17.01
CA LEU A 624 16.71 -4.33 16.54
C LEU A 624 16.14 -3.02 17.14
N ALA A 625 16.28 -2.82 18.45
CA ALA A 625 15.85 -1.59 19.11
C ALA A 625 16.60 -0.37 18.58
N GLY A 626 17.93 -0.47 18.44
CA GLY A 626 18.77 0.60 17.91
C GLY A 626 18.44 0.95 16.46
N LEU A 627 18.25 -0.06 15.59
CA LEU A 627 17.85 0.16 14.20
C LEU A 627 16.48 0.82 14.08
N SER A 628 15.52 0.38 14.89
CA SER A 628 14.17 0.95 14.90
C SER A 628 14.19 2.42 15.37
N PHE A 629 14.99 2.72 16.39
CA PHE A 629 15.19 4.08 16.90
C PHE A 629 15.88 4.99 15.89
N LEU A 630 16.96 4.51 15.26
CA LEU A 630 17.66 5.26 14.21
C LEU A 630 16.78 5.49 12.99
N ALA A 631 15.98 4.50 12.60
CA ALA A 631 15.02 4.65 11.52
C ALA A 631 13.94 5.70 11.85
N TRP A 632 13.47 5.72 13.09
CA TRP A 632 12.52 6.73 13.57
C TRP A 632 13.09 8.15 13.50
N ILE A 633 14.32 8.36 13.98
CA ILE A 633 15.00 9.66 13.90
C ILE A 633 15.22 10.06 12.45
N ALA A 634 15.77 9.17 11.64
CA ALA A 634 16.03 9.44 10.23
C ALA A 634 14.73 9.78 9.48
N HIS A 635 13.63 9.08 9.78
CA HIS A 635 12.31 9.39 9.24
C HIS A 635 11.85 10.80 9.60
N GLY A 636 11.95 11.19 10.88
CA GLY A 636 11.57 12.52 11.34
C GLY A 636 12.45 13.67 10.82
N LEU A 637 13.66 13.37 10.32
CA LEU A 637 14.55 14.34 9.68
C LEU A 637 14.28 14.50 8.18
N MET A 638 13.51 13.60 7.56
CA MET A 638 13.14 13.72 6.15
C MET A 638 12.17 14.89 5.95
N PRO A 639 12.26 15.66 4.84
CA PRO A 639 11.29 16.70 4.51
C PRO A 639 9.86 16.15 4.52
N ALA A 640 8.87 16.95 4.97
CA ALA A 640 7.49 16.50 5.10
C ALA A 640 6.81 16.10 3.77
N SER A 641 7.29 16.64 2.64
CA SER A 641 6.85 16.22 1.31
C SER A 641 7.97 16.42 0.29
N SER A 642 8.14 15.45 -0.61
CA SER A 642 9.11 15.50 -1.70
C SER A 642 8.50 14.91 -2.96
N THR A 643 8.67 15.56 -4.11
CA THR A 643 8.23 14.98 -5.39
C THR A 643 9.28 14.03 -6.00
N ALA A 644 10.33 13.71 -5.25
CA ALA A 644 11.41 12.83 -5.68
C ALA A 644 11.12 11.38 -5.26
N PHE A 645 11.08 10.47 -6.23
CA PHE A 645 10.85 9.04 -6.01
C PHE A 645 11.78 8.44 -4.93
N ALA A 646 13.07 8.79 -4.97
CA ALA A 646 14.07 8.28 -4.03
C ALA A 646 13.85 8.76 -2.58
N ALA A 647 13.29 9.96 -2.39
CA ALA A 647 12.99 10.47 -1.06
C ALA A 647 11.76 9.78 -0.47
N GLU A 648 10.72 9.56 -1.30
CA GLU A 648 9.51 8.83 -0.87
C GLU A 648 9.79 7.36 -0.54
N ILE A 649 10.52 6.63 -1.39
CA ILE A 649 10.87 5.22 -1.13
C ILE A 649 11.73 5.08 0.13
N THR A 650 12.63 6.05 0.39
CA THR A 650 13.47 6.07 1.59
C THR A 650 12.62 6.34 2.82
N ARG A 651 11.69 7.31 2.76
CA ARG A 651 10.76 7.60 3.86
C ARG A 651 9.91 6.38 4.21
N GLU A 652 9.30 5.74 3.21
CA GLU A 652 8.48 4.54 3.38
C GLU A 652 9.29 3.34 3.95
N ALA A 653 10.54 3.17 3.51
CA ALA A 653 11.44 2.14 4.05
C ALA A 653 11.82 2.42 5.51
N LEU A 654 12.12 3.68 5.87
CA LEU A 654 12.42 4.08 7.24
C LEU A 654 11.21 3.91 8.17
N ALA A 655 10.01 4.30 7.70
CA ALA A 655 8.76 4.05 8.42
C ALA A 655 8.54 2.54 8.66
N THR A 656 8.78 1.71 7.65
CA THR A 656 8.72 0.25 7.77
C THR A 656 9.72 -0.27 8.81
N MET A 657 10.98 0.21 8.74
CA MET A 657 12.02 -0.18 9.68
C MET A 657 11.67 0.17 11.13
N CYS A 658 11.04 1.33 11.34
CA CYS A 658 10.55 1.77 12.63
C CYS A 658 9.38 0.88 13.11
N LEU A 659 8.27 0.86 12.37
CA LEU A 659 7.02 0.20 12.81
C LEU A 659 7.17 -1.32 12.93
N ALA A 660 7.69 -1.96 11.87
CA ALA A 660 7.85 -3.41 11.82
C ALA A 660 8.97 -3.89 12.75
N GLY A 661 10.00 -3.05 12.98
CA GLY A 661 11.08 -3.32 13.94
C GLY A 661 10.58 -3.29 15.38
N LEU A 662 9.81 -2.27 15.75
CA LEU A 662 9.21 -2.12 17.09
C LEU A 662 8.18 -3.21 17.39
N GLY A 663 7.28 -3.50 16.43
CA GLY A 663 6.31 -4.59 16.60
C GLY A 663 7.00 -5.96 16.76
N SER A 664 8.09 -6.19 16.01
CA SER A 664 8.91 -7.39 16.18
C SER A 664 9.62 -7.44 17.52
N LEU A 665 10.14 -6.30 18.01
CA LEU A 665 10.82 -6.20 19.29
C LEU A 665 9.90 -6.64 20.44
N ILE A 666 8.65 -6.14 20.46
CA ILE A 666 7.65 -6.50 21.46
C ILE A 666 7.38 -8.01 21.47
N VAL A 667 7.21 -8.61 20.28
CA VAL A 667 6.96 -10.06 20.15
C VAL A 667 8.18 -10.88 20.59
N LEU A 668 9.39 -10.48 20.21
CA LEU A 668 10.62 -11.20 20.55
C LEU A 668 10.99 -11.11 22.03
N LEU A 669 10.51 -10.08 22.73
CA LEU A 669 10.67 -9.93 24.19
C LEU A 669 9.83 -10.91 25.00
N VAL A 670 8.80 -11.50 24.40
CA VAL A 670 7.92 -12.46 25.07
C VAL A 670 8.72 -13.72 25.47
N PRO A 671 8.74 -14.12 26.77
CA PRO A 671 9.58 -15.21 27.26
C PRO A 671 8.98 -16.61 27.00
N LEU A 672 8.66 -16.89 25.74
CA LEU A 672 8.03 -18.14 25.27
C LEU A 672 8.85 -18.87 24.20
N GLY A 673 8.66 -20.19 24.14
CA GLY A 673 9.15 -21.01 23.03
C GLY A 673 10.65 -20.89 22.79
N ALA A 674 11.05 -20.57 21.57
CA ALA A 674 12.43 -20.34 21.15
C ALA A 674 12.73 -18.85 20.91
N LEU A 675 11.93 -17.94 21.48
CA LEU A 675 12.11 -16.50 21.29
C LEU A 675 13.30 -15.98 22.12
N PRO A 676 13.99 -14.91 21.65
CA PRO A 676 15.12 -14.28 22.36
C PRO A 676 14.79 -13.88 23.80
N GLY A 677 13.56 -13.42 24.07
CA GLY A 677 13.08 -13.05 25.40
C GLY A 677 13.17 -14.20 26.42
N ARG A 678 13.02 -15.46 25.98
CA ARG A 678 13.21 -16.62 26.86
C ARG A 678 14.67 -16.83 27.24
N ALA A 679 15.58 -16.66 26.28
CA ALA A 679 17.02 -16.74 26.54
C ALA A 679 17.47 -15.63 27.50
N LEU A 680 16.98 -14.39 27.30
CA LEU A 680 17.19 -13.30 28.25
C LEU A 680 16.63 -13.61 29.62
N TYR A 681 15.40 -14.14 29.73
CA TYR A 681 14.80 -14.47 31.03
C TYR A 681 15.64 -15.50 31.81
N ALA A 682 16.18 -16.50 31.11
CA ALA A 682 17.02 -17.54 31.71
C ALA A 682 18.41 -17.04 32.11
N TRP A 683 18.97 -16.09 31.36
CA TRP A 683 20.29 -15.53 31.60
C TRP A 683 20.30 -14.34 32.58
N SER A 684 19.43 -13.35 32.34
CA SER A 684 19.32 -12.11 33.12
C SER A 684 17.92 -11.48 33.03
N ARG A 685 17.10 -11.72 34.06
CA ARG A 685 15.80 -11.07 34.25
C ARG A 685 15.85 -9.53 34.24
N PRO A 686 16.81 -8.84 34.91
CA PRO A 686 16.84 -7.37 34.85
C PRO A 686 17.13 -6.86 33.44
N THR A 687 17.93 -7.58 32.65
CA THR A 687 18.17 -7.22 31.25
C THR A 687 16.88 -7.35 30.43
N LEU A 688 16.07 -8.38 30.67
CA LEU A 688 14.76 -8.52 30.01
C LEU A 688 13.84 -7.34 30.35
N VAL A 689 13.76 -6.99 31.64
CA VAL A 689 12.97 -5.85 32.13
C VAL A 689 13.41 -4.56 31.47
N GLY A 690 14.71 -4.29 31.41
CA GLY A 690 15.26 -3.10 30.75
C GLY A 690 14.86 -3.00 29.28
N PHE A 691 15.06 -4.07 28.50
CA PHE A 691 14.66 -4.07 27.10
C PHE A 691 13.14 -3.99 26.90
N ALA A 692 12.35 -4.63 27.77
CA ALA A 692 10.90 -4.56 27.70
C ALA A 692 10.37 -3.16 27.96
N VAL A 693 10.83 -2.51 29.05
CA VAL A 693 10.39 -1.14 29.38
C VAL A 693 10.81 -0.17 28.27
N ILE A 694 12.08 -0.19 27.84
CA ILE A 694 12.58 0.74 26.82
C ILE A 694 11.92 0.48 25.47
N GLY A 695 11.84 -0.79 25.04
CA GLY A 695 11.27 -1.16 23.75
C GLY A 695 9.78 -0.83 23.65
N VAL A 696 9.01 -1.13 24.70
CA VAL A 696 7.57 -0.82 24.75
C VAL A 696 7.35 0.67 24.92
N ALA A 697 8.15 1.39 25.71
CA ALA A 697 8.05 2.84 25.81
C ALA A 697 8.30 3.50 24.45
N MET A 698 9.37 3.09 23.74
CA MET A 698 9.66 3.58 22.40
C MET A 698 8.50 3.29 21.43
N ALA A 699 7.97 2.06 21.42
CA ALA A 699 6.81 1.73 20.61
C ALA A 699 5.57 2.57 20.98
N SER A 700 5.32 2.75 22.28
CA SER A 700 4.18 3.54 22.76
C SER A 700 4.26 4.98 22.27
N VAL A 701 5.44 5.61 22.32
CA VAL A 701 5.60 6.98 21.80
C VAL A 701 5.33 7.03 20.29
N VAL A 702 5.82 6.06 19.53
CA VAL A 702 5.66 6.01 18.07
C VAL A 702 4.21 5.74 17.66
N TYR A 703 3.50 4.83 18.33
CA TYR A 703 2.13 4.43 18.01
C TYR A 703 1.04 5.29 18.67
N LEU A 704 1.37 6.09 19.69
CA LEU A 704 0.38 6.92 20.44
C LEU A 704 0.60 8.42 20.30
N GLY A 705 1.68 8.86 19.63
CA GLY A 705 2.11 10.26 19.62
C GLY A 705 1.48 11.15 18.54
N GLY A 706 0.55 10.64 17.72
CA GLY A 706 -0.12 11.40 16.67
C GLY A 706 -1.20 12.36 17.23
N PRO A 707 -1.35 13.59 16.70
CA PRO A 707 -2.30 14.59 17.21
C PRO A 707 -3.78 14.24 17.04
N ASP A 708 -4.13 13.26 16.19
CA ASP A 708 -5.52 12.95 15.80
C ASP A 708 -5.86 11.44 15.82
N GLU A 709 -5.04 10.58 16.43
CA GLU A 709 -5.12 9.14 16.18
C GLU A 709 -5.97 8.30 17.16
N THR A 710 -6.67 7.33 16.57
CA THR A 710 -7.60 6.39 17.22
C THR A 710 -6.92 5.09 17.65
N PHE A 711 -5.73 5.14 18.27
CA PHE A 711 -5.16 3.91 18.82
C PHE A 711 -6.02 3.42 20.00
N PRO A 712 -6.59 2.19 19.96
CA PRO A 712 -7.60 1.75 20.92
C PRO A 712 -6.98 1.34 22.27
N MET A 713 -6.42 2.31 23.00
CA MET A 713 -5.72 2.08 24.26
C MET A 713 -6.61 1.42 25.32
N LEU A 714 -7.85 1.90 25.47
CA LEU A 714 -8.76 1.35 26.47
C LEU A 714 -9.13 -0.12 26.17
N PRO A 715 -9.58 -0.49 24.95
CA PRO A 715 -9.77 -1.89 24.58
C PRO A 715 -8.52 -2.75 24.76
N LEU A 716 -7.32 -2.24 24.43
CA LEU A 716 -6.08 -2.98 24.58
C LEU A 716 -5.75 -3.26 26.05
N VAL A 717 -5.91 -2.28 26.93
CA VAL A 717 -5.71 -2.44 28.38
C VAL A 717 -6.71 -3.42 28.96
N ILE A 718 -7.99 -3.33 28.56
CA ILE A 718 -9.03 -4.27 28.99
C ILE A 718 -8.70 -5.70 28.53
N ALA A 719 -8.32 -5.87 27.26
CA ALA A 719 -7.93 -7.17 26.73
C ALA A 719 -6.69 -7.74 27.43
N SER A 720 -5.70 -6.89 27.73
CA SER A 720 -4.49 -7.27 28.46
C SER A 720 -4.80 -7.67 29.91
N ALA A 721 -5.72 -6.95 30.57
CA ALA A 721 -6.18 -7.28 31.91
C ALA A 721 -6.96 -8.60 31.93
N ALA A 722 -7.88 -8.81 30.99
CA ALA A 722 -8.61 -10.06 30.83
C ALA A 722 -7.67 -11.24 30.53
N PHE A 723 -6.66 -11.02 29.68
CA PHE A 723 -5.62 -12.01 29.43
C PHE A 723 -4.83 -12.33 30.72
N ALA A 724 -4.42 -11.31 31.48
CA ALA A 724 -3.68 -11.48 32.73
C ALA A 724 -4.50 -12.30 33.76
N THR A 725 -5.78 -11.98 33.93
CA THR A 725 -6.65 -12.69 34.88
C THR A 725 -6.86 -14.14 34.47
N LEU A 726 -7.08 -14.43 33.18
CA LEU A 726 -7.18 -15.80 32.66
C LEU A 726 -5.87 -16.58 32.84
N ALA A 727 -4.73 -15.96 32.55
CA ALA A 727 -3.42 -16.59 32.66
C ALA A 727 -3.05 -16.91 34.12
N VAL A 728 -3.29 -15.97 35.04
CA VAL A 728 -3.09 -16.18 36.48
C VAL A 728 -4.09 -17.20 37.02
N GLY A 729 -5.35 -17.15 36.59
CA GLY A 729 -6.38 -18.11 36.95
C GLY A 729 -6.03 -19.54 36.53
N ALA A 730 -5.57 -19.73 35.28
CA ALA A 730 -5.10 -21.02 34.80
C ALA A 730 -3.90 -21.53 35.59
N TRP A 731 -2.93 -20.66 35.90
CA TRP A 731 -1.81 -21.02 36.75
C TRP A 731 -2.25 -21.41 38.17
N ALA A 732 -3.15 -20.65 38.78
CA ALA A 732 -3.67 -20.92 40.12
C ALA A 732 -4.48 -22.23 40.16
N TRP A 733 -5.29 -22.48 39.14
CA TRP A 733 -6.05 -23.73 38.99
C TRP A 733 -5.12 -24.94 38.97
N VAL A 734 -4.12 -24.92 38.08
CA VAL A 734 -3.14 -26.02 37.98
C VAL A 734 -2.34 -26.19 39.26
N ARG A 735 -1.99 -25.09 39.93
CA ARG A 735 -1.14 -25.12 41.12
C ARG A 735 -1.87 -25.55 42.39
N PHE A 736 -3.14 -25.16 42.55
CA PHE A 736 -3.87 -25.27 43.82
C PHE A 736 -5.15 -26.11 43.75
N VAL A 737 -5.77 -26.30 42.59
CA VAL A 737 -7.06 -27.01 42.43
C VAL A 737 -6.90 -28.41 41.85
N GLU A 738 -5.95 -28.61 40.93
CA GLU A 738 -5.65 -29.92 40.33
C GLU A 738 -4.61 -30.83 41.04
N PRO A 739 -4.13 -30.63 42.29
CA PRO A 739 -3.04 -31.46 42.82
C PRO A 739 -3.47 -32.90 43.24
N GLY A 740 -4.45 -33.52 42.55
CA GLY A 740 -5.13 -34.74 42.98
C GLY A 740 -4.90 -36.04 42.20
N ASP A 741 -4.19 -36.07 41.05
CA ASP A 741 -4.12 -37.28 40.20
C ASP A 741 -2.69 -37.68 39.77
N ASP A 742 -1.73 -37.73 40.70
CA ASP A 742 -0.46 -38.46 40.49
C ASP A 742 -0.07 -39.22 41.78
N VAL A 743 -0.59 -40.44 41.91
CA VAL A 743 0.01 -41.58 42.65
C VAL A 743 0.66 -42.50 41.64
#